data_AF-A0A8S8ZWS8-F1
#
_entry.id   AF-A0A8S8ZWS8-F1
#
_cell.length_a   1.000
_cell.length_b   1.000
_cell.length_c   1.000
_cell.angle_alpha   90.00
_cell.angle_beta   90.00
_cell.angle_gamma   90.00
#
_symmetry.space_group_name_H-M   'P 1'
#
loop_
_entity.id
_entity.type
_entity.pdbx_description
1 polymer ?
#
loop_
_entity_poly.entity_id
_entity_poly.type
_entity_poly.pdbx_seq_one_letter_code
_entity_poly.pdbx_strand_id
1 'polypeptide(L)'
;MLPLPLKSAYLEYKKDTDAVASWLASTAKKCGFPADQLKSGSWDTSDASSVSSKPSSKPSSSGRKKGKARKAASAAVQATKSAIQGVSRYIVAIADYHKLAKHIADTADPTITVPDEFVATIDRVISIRSSFGERLAEHGVGPDTEADLKHRHFVEVLKKVREALLPRMSSKASSSALSKAATSDEISNRFAGLGVEEPSQAFLNASDIERPTQPTEDKTTYEAETLAELEDVLFTFFTMMNDLARIRDVIRWIWENYQKGLFDIAAAAVATDTALALGRGIIDEAEPNFKNFEKGTWGVQHKFFFICCRRKGHNIDSVVSDDASDNFNYEMYDLADECFMNTHRCLLSFLAILSPDHLPIIKEGFMGHYDPTTNRDKLPGHAKFKEDQILLMEFLSELTVVTRVIPSYPVEDEFMRGVREMDKTNKVPFSLVFAAQTFLDIHHLLRADVSRGSQSLQNEIKHLTQTLKDHLDYHKKSKLRIKNWPERMDDMVRLVIKQGQEMLADPVYQCKISYYRRNKMPIASSMRPNRILDYSPVLAGLNLLSFRGDVNSIGIDAANAWGSIQYAIHLYSALQNEKLVDRQFWADLEMAQALLPDSSFFPGGNAPKTPKKYLDTFVLQMGAAGVPRGIKKGLPVSSIFVEKYLKRTEVPWTPKNIHDIVSRSGFETKGELGKGNLLLWQIDEKDQKDIEKKRALEAASLALNAEVAEMAFPWLTLHKSCWEMMKLVKEKNHQRLSQIFGSGYLNDKSQMPFVIGYIFMTTCGECPGHLRTMDLMKQAAEAVKEYVTRGSGDLCVKLLAEMGHNVQFVNEEELVKNNA
;
A
#
# COMPACT_ATOMS: atom_id res chain seq x y z
N MET A 1 12.92 9.74 -3.06
CA MET A 1 12.82 9.06 -4.38
C MET A 1 12.12 7.74 -4.13
N LEU A 2 11.06 7.44 -4.88
CA LEU A 2 10.38 6.14 -4.81
C LEU A 2 11.34 5.03 -5.32
N PRO A 3 11.28 3.82 -4.73
CA PRO A 3 11.95 2.64 -5.28
C PRO A 3 11.64 2.43 -6.76
N LEU A 4 12.57 1.80 -7.48
CA LEU A 4 12.45 1.53 -8.91
C LEU A 4 11.10 0.89 -9.33
N PRO A 5 10.53 -0.08 -8.60
CA PRO A 5 9.22 -0.68 -8.94
C PRO A 5 8.01 0.26 -8.80
N LEU A 6 8.22 1.48 -8.29
CA LEU A 6 7.18 2.45 -7.96
C LEU A 6 7.38 3.79 -8.70
N LYS A 7 8.20 3.82 -9.76
CA LYS A 7 8.44 5.02 -10.58
C LYS A 7 7.37 5.12 -11.68
N SER A 8 7.01 6.35 -12.06
CA SER A 8 6.05 6.57 -13.14
C SER A 8 6.60 6.07 -14.49
N ALA A 9 5.70 5.71 -15.40
CA ALA A 9 6.07 5.35 -16.76
C ALA A 9 6.78 6.50 -17.50
N TYR A 10 6.46 7.76 -17.15
CA TYR A 10 7.11 8.94 -17.72
C TYR A 10 8.58 9.07 -17.31
N LEU A 11 8.91 8.87 -16.03
CA LEU A 11 10.30 8.93 -15.58
C LEU A 11 11.13 7.78 -16.14
N GLU A 12 10.54 6.60 -16.27
CA GLU A 12 11.21 5.47 -16.94
C GLU A 12 11.47 5.77 -18.41
N TYR A 13 10.45 6.24 -19.12
CA TYR A 13 10.57 6.73 -20.49
C TYR A 13 11.69 7.77 -20.64
N LYS A 14 11.72 8.77 -19.76
CA LYS A 14 12.71 9.86 -19.80
C LYS A 14 14.12 9.33 -19.60
N LYS A 15 14.32 8.47 -18.59
CA LYS A 15 15.62 7.83 -18.34
C LYS A 15 16.09 6.96 -19.50
N ASP A 16 15.18 6.23 -20.12
CA ASP A 16 15.53 5.39 -21.25
C ASP A 16 15.91 6.23 -22.46
N THR A 17 15.19 7.34 -22.70
CA THR A 17 15.49 8.29 -23.76
C THR A 17 16.85 8.96 -23.53
N ASP A 18 17.12 9.40 -22.30
CA ASP A 18 18.41 9.98 -21.89
C ASP A 18 19.55 8.94 -21.98
N ALA A 19 19.29 7.67 -21.67
CA ALA A 19 20.25 6.58 -21.79
C ALA A 19 20.58 6.27 -23.27
N VAL A 20 19.56 6.26 -24.15
CA VAL A 20 19.76 6.11 -25.60
C VAL A 20 20.58 7.29 -26.15
N ALA A 21 20.21 8.52 -25.81
CA ALA A 21 20.93 9.73 -26.20
C ALA A 21 22.40 9.69 -25.72
N SER A 22 22.59 9.34 -24.45
CA SER A 22 23.90 9.20 -23.81
C SER A 22 24.79 8.19 -24.49
N TRP A 23 24.26 6.99 -24.74
CA TRP A 23 25.03 5.93 -25.38
C TRP A 23 25.40 6.31 -26.81
N LEU A 24 24.47 6.87 -27.59
CA LEU A 24 24.72 7.31 -28.96
C LEU A 24 25.82 8.38 -29.01
N ALA A 25 25.72 9.43 -28.19
CA ALA A 25 26.66 10.53 -28.22
C ALA A 25 28.07 10.14 -27.73
N SER A 26 28.15 9.43 -26.60
CA SER A 26 29.44 8.98 -26.04
C SER A 26 30.13 7.93 -26.93
N THR A 27 29.37 7.01 -27.52
CA THR A 27 29.91 5.97 -28.41
C THR A 27 30.34 6.55 -29.75
N ALA A 28 29.56 7.45 -30.35
CA ALA A 28 29.95 8.14 -31.58
C ALA A 28 31.21 8.99 -31.37
N LYS A 29 31.33 9.69 -30.24
CA LYS A 29 32.55 10.43 -29.87
C LYS A 29 33.76 9.51 -29.73
N LYS A 30 33.60 8.34 -29.13
CA LYS A 30 34.66 7.31 -29.07
C LYS A 30 35.05 6.81 -30.48
N CYS A 31 34.11 6.77 -31.41
CA CYS A 31 34.33 6.46 -32.82
C CYS A 31 34.90 7.65 -33.63
N GLY A 32 35.33 8.74 -32.98
CA GLY A 32 35.93 9.89 -33.64
C GLY A 32 34.93 10.85 -34.30
N PHE A 33 33.65 10.82 -33.92
CA PHE A 33 32.66 11.75 -34.47
C PHE A 33 33.02 13.21 -34.11
N PRO A 34 33.07 14.14 -35.08
CA PRO A 34 33.46 15.53 -34.82
C PRO A 34 32.37 16.26 -34.01
N ALA A 35 32.73 16.80 -32.85
CA ALA A 35 31.77 17.47 -31.96
C ALA A 35 31.16 18.76 -32.56
N ASP A 36 31.84 19.35 -33.55
CA ASP A 36 31.42 20.51 -34.36
C ASP A 36 30.32 20.19 -35.39
N GLN A 37 30.06 18.91 -35.66
CA GLN A 37 28.99 18.46 -36.57
C GLN A 37 27.65 18.20 -35.88
N LEU A 38 27.60 18.26 -34.55
CA LEU A 38 26.36 18.20 -33.79
C LEU A 38 25.66 19.57 -33.86
N LYS A 39 24.36 19.59 -34.17
CA LYS A 39 23.56 20.82 -34.05
C LYS A 39 23.46 21.17 -32.58
N SER A 40 24.12 22.26 -32.19
CA SER A 40 24.17 22.77 -30.82
C SER A 40 22.82 22.70 -30.09
N GLY A 41 22.70 21.81 -29.10
CA GLY A 41 22.00 22.13 -27.87
C GLY A 41 22.95 22.95 -27.01
N SER A 42 22.55 24.17 -26.64
CA SER A 42 23.35 25.16 -25.90
C SER A 42 24.31 24.53 -24.90
N TRP A 43 25.61 24.84 -25.00
CA TRP A 43 26.54 24.64 -23.89
C TRP A 43 26.06 25.57 -22.79
N ASP A 44 25.59 25.02 -21.67
CA ASP A 44 25.23 25.82 -20.50
C ASP A 44 26.53 26.24 -19.80
N THR A 45 27.32 27.11 -20.45
CA THR A 45 28.37 27.84 -19.77
C THR A 45 27.67 28.92 -18.97
N SER A 46 27.56 28.69 -17.67
CA SER A 46 27.08 29.67 -16.71
C SER A 46 28.01 30.90 -16.70
N ASP A 47 27.81 31.81 -17.63
CA ASP A 47 28.32 33.18 -17.62
C ASP A 47 27.17 34.13 -17.98
N ALA A 48 26.24 34.25 -17.04
CA ALA A 48 25.30 35.37 -17.05
C ALA A 48 26.06 36.63 -16.63
N SER A 49 26.57 37.38 -17.60
CA SER A 49 26.99 38.77 -17.41
C SER A 49 26.50 39.64 -18.57
N SER A 50 25.79 40.70 -18.19
CA SER A 50 25.29 41.83 -18.98
C SER A 50 23.96 41.63 -19.73
N VAL A 51 22.86 42.14 -19.15
CA VAL A 51 22.18 43.35 -19.64
C VAL A 51 21.45 44.01 -18.45
N SER A 52 21.45 45.33 -18.48
CA SER A 52 21.11 46.31 -17.46
C SER A 52 19.64 46.41 -17.02
N SER A 53 19.42 46.59 -15.71
CA SER A 53 18.36 47.46 -15.18
C SER A 53 18.74 48.00 -13.79
N LYS A 54 18.73 49.34 -13.64
CA LYS A 54 19.01 50.09 -12.40
C LYS A 54 17.87 49.95 -11.36
N PRO A 55 18.11 50.32 -10.08
CA PRO A 55 17.42 49.74 -8.92
C PRO A 55 16.32 50.64 -8.30
N SER A 56 15.38 50.06 -7.56
CA SER A 56 14.63 50.77 -6.53
C SER A 56 14.38 49.95 -5.25
N SER A 57 14.72 50.61 -4.13
CA SER A 57 14.28 50.46 -2.73
C SER A 57 14.34 49.11 -1.99
N LYS A 58 15.19 49.08 -0.95
CA LYS A 58 15.05 48.29 0.29
C LYS A 58 13.75 48.69 1.04
N PRO A 59 13.24 47.85 1.97
CA PRO A 59 13.66 48.01 3.36
C PRO A 59 14.09 46.71 4.07
N SER A 60 14.89 46.95 5.11
CA SER A 60 15.49 46.06 6.09
C SER A 60 14.48 45.39 7.04
N SER A 61 14.81 44.20 7.54
CA SER A 61 15.04 44.00 8.99
C SER A 61 15.71 42.64 9.28
N SER A 62 16.48 42.65 10.36
CA SER A 62 17.50 41.69 10.77
C SER A 62 16.98 40.58 11.67
N GLY A 63 17.52 39.37 11.54
CA GLY A 63 17.38 38.29 12.51
C GLY A 63 18.51 37.25 12.43
N ARG A 64 19.51 37.40 13.30
CA ARG A 64 20.75 36.59 13.36
C ARG A 64 20.52 35.21 14.01
N LYS A 65 20.79 34.10 13.30
CA LYS A 65 21.03 32.76 13.90
C LYS A 65 22.17 31.97 13.23
N LYS A 66 23.10 31.50 14.09
CA LYS A 66 24.08 30.39 14.03
C LYS A 66 25.06 30.22 12.84
N GLY A 67 26.32 30.64 13.08
CA GLY A 67 27.47 30.54 12.17
C GLY A 67 28.12 29.15 11.97
N LYS A 68 27.60 28.06 12.56
CA LYS A 68 28.14 26.69 12.33
C LYS A 68 27.43 25.96 11.18
N ALA A 69 26.10 26.15 11.04
CA ALA A 69 25.32 25.61 9.92
C ALA A 69 25.62 26.32 8.59
N ARG A 70 25.94 27.62 8.62
CA ARG A 70 26.32 28.39 7.42
C ARG A 70 27.70 28.00 6.87
N LYS A 71 28.66 27.60 7.72
CA LYS A 71 29.96 27.07 7.30
C LYS A 71 29.86 25.64 6.77
N ALA A 72 28.99 24.80 7.35
CA ALA A 72 28.71 23.46 6.82
C ALA A 72 27.92 23.53 5.50
N ALA A 73 26.97 24.46 5.37
CA ALA A 73 26.25 24.71 4.12
C ALA A 73 27.14 25.37 3.06
N SER A 74 28.05 26.28 3.43
CA SER A 74 29.01 26.84 2.46
C SER A 74 30.08 25.84 2.05
N ALA A 75 30.51 24.95 2.95
CA ALA A 75 31.42 23.86 2.65
C ALA A 75 30.75 22.73 1.85
N ALA A 76 29.46 22.45 2.09
CA ALA A 76 28.67 21.55 1.24
C ALA A 76 28.45 22.18 -0.13
N VAL A 77 28.06 23.47 -0.22
CA VAL A 77 27.93 24.19 -1.50
C VAL A 77 29.27 24.35 -2.21
N GLN A 78 30.40 24.48 -1.51
CA GLN A 78 31.73 24.47 -2.11
C GLN A 78 32.17 23.06 -2.52
N ALA A 79 31.85 22.02 -1.76
CA ALA A 79 32.10 20.63 -2.14
C ALA A 79 31.25 20.23 -3.35
N THR A 80 30.00 20.70 -3.45
CA THR A 80 29.12 20.53 -4.62
C THR A 80 29.61 21.39 -5.80
N LYS A 81 30.08 22.63 -5.59
CA LYS A 81 30.70 23.44 -6.65
C LYS A 81 32.05 22.88 -7.15
N SER A 82 32.85 22.27 -6.28
CA SER A 82 34.10 21.61 -6.63
C SER A 82 33.88 20.21 -7.25
N ALA A 83 32.76 19.54 -6.97
CA ALA A 83 32.34 18.32 -7.67
C ALA A 83 31.70 18.60 -9.05
N ILE A 84 31.13 19.79 -9.25
CA ILE A 84 30.51 20.23 -10.52
C ILE A 84 31.51 20.92 -11.46
N GLN A 85 32.67 21.36 -10.98
CA GLN A 85 33.77 21.84 -11.82
C GLN A 85 34.43 20.67 -12.56
N GLY A 86 33.82 20.25 -13.68
CA GLY A 86 34.38 19.25 -14.59
C GLY A 86 33.35 18.44 -15.39
N VAL A 87 32.05 18.57 -15.10
CA VAL A 87 30.99 17.86 -15.83
C VAL A 87 30.30 18.83 -16.78
N SER A 88 30.55 18.70 -18.07
CA SER A 88 29.80 19.45 -19.09
C SER A 88 28.49 18.70 -19.35
N ARG A 89 27.35 19.40 -19.29
CA ARG A 89 26.04 18.86 -19.67
C ARG A 89 25.80 19.18 -21.14
N TYR A 90 25.38 18.18 -21.91
CA TYR A 90 25.16 18.29 -23.35
C TYR A 90 23.78 17.75 -23.73
N ILE A 91 23.00 18.56 -24.46
CA ILE A 91 21.69 18.13 -24.99
C ILE A 91 21.88 17.56 -26.39
N VAL A 92 21.54 16.29 -26.59
CA VAL A 92 21.62 15.61 -27.87
C VAL A 92 20.34 15.90 -28.66
N ALA A 93 20.47 16.65 -29.75
CA ALA A 93 19.36 16.97 -30.65
C ALA A 93 18.83 15.70 -31.34
N ILE A 94 17.51 15.55 -31.42
CA ILE A 94 16.83 14.42 -32.06
C ILE A 94 17.29 14.28 -33.52
N ALA A 95 17.50 15.40 -34.20
CA ALA A 95 17.96 15.46 -35.58
C ALA A 95 19.35 14.82 -35.80
N ASP A 96 20.15 14.63 -34.75
CA ASP A 96 21.48 14.05 -34.83
C ASP A 96 21.52 12.55 -34.48
N TYR A 97 20.45 11.99 -33.92
CA TYR A 97 20.41 10.60 -33.46
C TYR A 97 20.76 9.60 -34.58
N HIS A 98 20.12 9.75 -35.74
CA HIS A 98 20.37 8.87 -36.88
C HIS A 98 21.80 9.05 -37.45
N LYS A 99 22.33 10.28 -37.43
CA LYS A 99 23.70 10.55 -37.89
C LYS A 99 24.73 9.86 -36.99
N LEU A 100 24.54 9.97 -35.68
CA LEU A 100 25.39 9.32 -34.68
C LEU A 100 25.36 7.80 -34.83
N ALA A 101 24.16 7.24 -34.96
CA ALA A 101 23.96 5.80 -35.17
C ALA A 101 24.67 5.29 -36.44
N LYS A 102 24.53 6.01 -37.55
CA LYS A 102 25.18 5.67 -38.82
C LYS A 102 26.70 5.73 -38.72
N HIS A 103 27.26 6.77 -38.09
CA HIS A 103 28.69 6.88 -37.87
C HIS A 103 29.25 5.72 -37.06
N ILE A 104 28.55 5.30 -36.00
CA ILE A 104 28.92 4.12 -35.19
C ILE A 104 28.91 2.85 -36.05
N ALA A 105 27.88 2.66 -36.87
CA ALA A 105 27.75 1.49 -37.73
C ALA A 105 28.86 1.41 -38.79
N ASP A 106 29.24 2.54 -39.37
CA ASP A 106 30.24 2.68 -40.44
C ASP A 106 31.69 2.65 -39.92
N THR A 107 31.91 2.86 -38.61
CA THR A 107 33.25 2.90 -38.01
C THR A 107 33.87 1.50 -37.94
N ALA A 108 35.00 1.30 -38.62
CA ALA A 108 35.76 0.05 -38.59
C ALA A 108 36.61 -0.10 -37.30
N ASP A 109 37.18 1.00 -36.82
CA ASP A 109 38.08 1.04 -35.65
C ASP A 109 37.76 2.26 -34.76
N PRO A 110 37.40 2.08 -33.47
CA PRO A 110 37.20 0.80 -32.78
C PRO A 110 35.96 0.06 -33.28
N THR A 111 36.04 -1.27 -33.40
CA THR A 111 34.87 -2.11 -33.70
C THR A 111 33.91 -2.07 -32.50
N ILE A 112 32.74 -1.43 -32.69
CA ILE A 112 31.70 -1.37 -31.66
C ILE A 112 30.71 -2.52 -31.84
N THR A 113 30.40 -3.20 -30.73
CA THR A 113 29.26 -4.12 -30.62
C THR A 113 28.16 -3.41 -29.83
N VAL A 114 26.93 -3.43 -30.32
CA VAL A 114 25.77 -2.82 -29.64
C VAL A 114 25.37 -3.73 -28.47
N PRO A 115 25.34 -3.23 -27.22
CA PRO A 115 24.92 -4.02 -26.06
C PRO A 115 23.44 -4.44 -26.17
N ASP A 116 23.09 -5.64 -25.70
CA ASP A 116 21.70 -6.12 -25.69
C ASP A 116 20.81 -5.20 -24.82
N GLU A 117 21.39 -4.58 -23.78
CA GLU A 117 20.77 -3.56 -22.92
C GLU A 117 20.32 -2.33 -23.72
N PHE A 118 21.15 -1.87 -24.67
CA PHE A 118 20.77 -0.74 -25.54
C PHE A 118 19.59 -1.12 -26.43
N VAL A 119 19.59 -2.34 -26.99
CA VAL A 119 18.51 -2.83 -27.85
C VAL A 119 17.20 -2.93 -27.07
N ALA A 120 17.23 -3.49 -25.86
CA ALA A 120 16.06 -3.52 -24.97
C ALA A 120 15.57 -2.12 -24.62
N THR A 121 16.48 -1.18 -24.36
CA THR A 121 16.16 0.20 -24.00
C THR A 121 15.49 0.95 -25.17
N ILE A 122 16.09 0.92 -26.37
CA ILE A 122 15.52 1.62 -27.54
C ILE A 122 14.19 1.01 -27.99
N ASP A 123 14.04 -0.32 -27.91
CA ASP A 123 12.76 -0.99 -28.20
C ASP A 123 11.68 -0.56 -27.20
N ARG A 124 12.02 -0.39 -25.91
CA ARG A 124 11.07 0.09 -24.90
C ARG A 124 10.66 1.54 -25.16
N VAL A 125 11.59 2.42 -25.50
CA VAL A 125 11.27 3.83 -25.87
C VAL A 125 10.37 3.88 -27.10
N ILE A 126 10.70 3.11 -28.15
CA ILE A 126 9.88 2.99 -29.36
C ILE A 126 8.48 2.50 -29.01
N SER A 127 8.36 1.45 -28.19
CA SER A 127 7.06 0.89 -27.78
C SER A 127 6.22 1.89 -26.99
N ILE A 128 6.81 2.57 -25.99
CA ILE A 128 6.10 3.58 -25.17
C ILE A 128 5.57 4.70 -26.07
N ARG A 129 6.42 5.26 -26.93
CA ARG A 129 6.03 6.36 -27.82
C ARG A 129 5.07 5.90 -28.91
N SER A 130 5.24 4.71 -29.47
CA SER A 130 4.31 4.17 -30.48
C SER A 130 2.93 3.92 -29.87
N SER A 131 2.84 3.44 -28.62
CA SER A 131 1.56 3.26 -27.94
C SER A 131 0.81 4.58 -27.70
N PHE A 132 1.54 5.70 -27.54
CA PHE A 132 0.93 7.03 -27.53
C PHE A 132 0.39 7.38 -28.91
N GLY A 133 1.14 7.16 -29.99
CA GLY A 133 0.71 7.38 -31.38
C GLY A 133 -0.45 6.50 -31.83
N GLU A 134 -0.43 5.21 -31.49
CA GLU A 134 -1.48 4.23 -31.80
C GLU A 134 -2.75 4.54 -31.03
N ARG A 135 -2.68 4.78 -29.71
CA ARG A 135 -3.85 5.25 -28.97
C ARG A 135 -4.26 6.65 -29.41
N LEU A 136 -3.33 7.47 -29.92
CA LEU A 136 -3.68 8.74 -30.54
C LEU A 136 -4.46 8.55 -31.86
N ALA A 137 -4.16 7.51 -32.63
CA ALA A 137 -4.78 7.18 -33.91
C ALA A 137 -6.10 6.40 -33.75
N GLU A 138 -6.16 5.42 -32.84
CA GLU A 138 -7.36 4.66 -32.43
C GLU A 138 -8.42 5.57 -31.84
N HIS A 139 -7.97 6.58 -31.11
CA HIS A 139 -8.88 7.58 -30.64
C HIS A 139 -9.15 8.58 -31.78
N GLY A 140 -8.27 8.88 -32.75
CA GLY A 140 -8.66 9.62 -33.97
C GLY A 140 -8.36 11.13 -33.96
N VAL A 141 -7.19 11.51 -33.43
CA VAL A 141 -6.61 12.81 -33.82
C VAL A 141 -6.19 12.62 -35.27
N GLY A 142 -6.88 13.31 -36.18
CA GLY A 142 -6.49 13.34 -37.58
C GLY A 142 -5.04 13.81 -37.73
N PRO A 143 -4.37 13.46 -38.83
CA PRO A 143 -2.93 13.63 -39.05
C PRO A 143 -2.41 15.08 -39.09
N ASP A 144 -3.23 16.07 -38.72
CA ASP A 144 -3.08 17.49 -39.02
C ASP A 144 -2.74 18.38 -37.80
N THR A 145 -2.39 17.81 -36.63
CA THR A 145 -1.73 18.65 -35.61
C THR A 145 -0.22 18.62 -35.81
N GLU A 146 0.42 19.79 -35.75
CA GLU A 146 1.89 19.92 -35.83
C GLU A 146 2.59 19.03 -34.77
N ALA A 147 1.93 18.79 -33.63
CA ALA A 147 2.39 17.88 -32.59
C ALA A 147 2.35 16.39 -33.02
N ASP A 148 1.35 15.95 -33.78
CA ASP A 148 1.26 14.55 -34.26
C ASP A 148 2.30 14.26 -35.36
N LEU A 149 2.60 15.25 -36.20
CA LEU A 149 3.69 15.17 -37.18
C LEU A 149 5.07 15.07 -36.50
N LYS A 150 5.30 15.86 -35.43
CA LYS A 150 6.52 15.79 -34.62
C LYS A 150 6.64 14.49 -33.84
N HIS A 151 5.53 13.98 -33.31
CA HIS A 151 5.45 12.69 -32.64
C HIS A 151 5.86 11.54 -33.55
N ARG A 152 5.22 11.42 -34.73
CA ARG A 152 5.57 10.41 -35.73
C ARG A 152 7.02 10.56 -36.17
N HIS A 153 7.48 11.80 -36.38
CA HIS A 153 8.87 12.05 -36.73
C HIS A 153 9.86 11.52 -35.66
N PHE A 154 9.59 11.71 -34.37
CA PHE A 154 10.46 11.21 -33.30
C PHE A 154 10.52 9.67 -33.26
N VAL A 155 9.36 9.00 -33.33
CA VAL A 155 9.29 7.53 -33.38
C VAL A 155 10.06 6.99 -34.58
N GLU A 156 9.87 7.60 -35.75
CA GLU A 156 10.58 7.21 -36.98
C GLU A 156 12.09 7.44 -36.88
N VAL A 157 12.56 8.49 -36.20
CA VAL A 157 13.99 8.69 -35.93
C VAL A 157 14.56 7.54 -35.09
N LEU A 158 13.86 7.11 -34.03
CA LEU A 158 14.30 6.00 -33.18
C LEU A 158 14.31 4.66 -33.91
N LYS A 159 13.29 4.39 -34.75
CA LYS A 159 13.28 3.20 -35.62
C LYS A 159 14.48 3.19 -36.57
N LYS A 160 14.77 4.32 -37.22
CA LYS A 160 15.95 4.49 -38.09
C LYS A 160 17.28 4.31 -37.37
N VAL A 161 17.37 4.71 -36.10
CA VAL A 161 18.56 4.44 -35.26
C VAL A 161 18.73 2.94 -35.05
N ARG A 162 17.65 2.24 -34.65
CA ARG A 162 17.67 0.79 -34.45
C ARG A 162 18.08 0.06 -35.72
N GLU A 163 17.51 0.45 -36.86
CA GLU A 163 17.82 -0.13 -38.18
C GLU A 163 19.28 0.11 -38.59
N ALA A 164 19.80 1.33 -38.43
CA ALA A 164 21.20 1.65 -38.76
C ALA A 164 22.20 0.80 -37.95
N LEU A 165 21.85 0.44 -36.72
CA LEU A 165 22.70 -0.32 -35.81
C LEU A 165 22.55 -1.84 -35.95
N LEU A 166 21.58 -2.35 -36.72
CA LEU A 166 21.35 -3.79 -36.95
C LEU A 166 22.61 -4.59 -37.30
N PRO A 167 23.54 -4.10 -38.16
CA PRO A 167 24.76 -4.85 -38.52
C PRO A 167 25.74 -5.05 -37.36
N ARG A 168 25.57 -4.32 -36.25
CA ARG A 168 26.45 -4.34 -35.07
C ARG A 168 25.78 -4.97 -33.84
N MET A 169 24.57 -5.52 -33.98
CA MET A 169 23.82 -6.21 -32.94
C MET A 169 24.17 -7.72 -32.89
N SER A 170 23.91 -8.36 -31.74
CA SER A 170 24.03 -9.81 -31.60
C SER A 170 23.00 -10.52 -32.50
N SER A 171 23.31 -11.74 -32.99
CA SER A 171 22.37 -12.51 -33.84
C SER A 171 20.99 -12.71 -33.21
N LYS A 172 20.93 -12.80 -31.87
CA LYS A 172 19.69 -12.92 -31.10
C LYS A 172 18.91 -11.59 -31.11
N ALA A 173 19.58 -10.48 -30.83
CA ALA A 173 18.98 -9.15 -30.88
C ALA A 173 18.52 -8.75 -32.28
N SER A 174 19.31 -9.04 -33.33
CA SER A 174 18.95 -8.78 -34.72
C SER A 174 17.68 -9.53 -35.14
N SER A 175 17.56 -10.82 -34.77
CA SER A 175 16.36 -11.62 -35.08
C SER A 175 15.08 -11.07 -34.43
N SER A 176 15.18 -10.62 -33.17
CA SER A 176 14.07 -9.98 -32.44
C SER A 176 13.71 -8.60 -33.02
N ALA A 177 14.71 -7.81 -33.42
CA ALA A 177 14.48 -6.50 -34.03
C ALA A 177 13.81 -6.63 -35.42
N LEU A 178 14.24 -7.60 -36.22
CA LEU A 178 13.67 -7.92 -37.53
C LEU A 178 12.23 -8.44 -37.43
N SER A 179 11.91 -9.29 -36.44
CA SER A 179 10.54 -9.77 -36.23
C SER A 179 9.59 -8.64 -35.80
N LYS A 180 10.05 -7.74 -34.91
CA LYS A 180 9.26 -6.57 -34.47
C LYS A 180 9.04 -5.54 -35.58
N ALA A 181 10.00 -5.42 -36.51
CA ALA A 181 9.84 -4.58 -37.70
C ALA A 181 8.81 -5.17 -38.67
N ALA A 182 8.84 -6.49 -38.90
CA ALA A 182 7.89 -7.17 -39.79
C ALA A 182 6.44 -7.13 -39.29
N THR A 183 6.20 -7.22 -37.98
CA THR A 183 4.86 -7.09 -37.38
C THR A 183 4.30 -5.65 -37.48
N SER A 184 5.15 -4.65 -37.70
CA SER A 184 4.73 -3.25 -37.86
C SER A 184 4.26 -2.90 -39.27
N ASP A 185 4.61 -3.72 -40.28
CA ASP A 185 4.38 -3.43 -41.72
C ASP A 185 3.20 -4.24 -42.33
N GLU A 186 2.62 -5.21 -41.60
CA GLU A 186 1.43 -5.93 -42.08
C GLU A 186 0.16 -5.07 -41.97
N ILE A 187 -0.14 -4.34 -43.04
CA ILE A 187 -1.49 -3.81 -43.31
C ILE A 187 -2.43 -4.99 -43.62
N SER A 188 -3.08 -5.59 -42.62
CA SER A 188 -4.31 -6.40 -42.76
C SER A 188 -4.78 -6.89 -41.37
N ASN A 189 -5.83 -6.36 -40.73
CA ASN A 189 -7.22 -6.66 -41.02
C ASN A 189 -8.12 -5.66 -40.27
N ARG A 190 -8.82 -4.78 -40.99
CA ARG A 190 -9.58 -3.64 -40.42
C ARG A 190 -10.89 -4.01 -39.68
N PHE A 191 -11.09 -5.29 -39.36
CA PHE A 191 -12.24 -5.79 -38.60
C PHE A 191 -11.89 -6.93 -37.61
N ALA A 192 -10.61 -7.26 -37.41
CA ALA A 192 -10.22 -8.32 -36.48
C ALA A 192 -10.14 -7.86 -35.01
N GLY A 193 -10.06 -6.54 -34.76
CA GLY A 193 -9.93 -5.94 -33.43
C GLY A 193 -11.24 -5.41 -32.82
N LEU A 194 -12.36 -6.14 -32.96
CA LEU A 194 -13.57 -5.91 -32.14
C LEU A 194 -13.51 -6.63 -30.78
N GLY A 195 -12.37 -7.22 -30.43
CA GLY A 195 -12.00 -7.46 -29.05
C GLY A 195 -11.30 -6.22 -28.51
N VAL A 196 -11.71 -5.77 -27.32
CA VAL A 196 -10.97 -4.80 -26.51
C VAL A 196 -9.58 -5.40 -26.26
N GLU A 197 -8.60 -5.09 -27.11
CA GLU A 197 -7.23 -5.52 -26.90
C GLU A 197 -6.56 -4.51 -25.96
N GLU A 198 -6.45 -4.94 -24.71
CA GLU A 198 -5.55 -4.37 -23.71
C GLU A 198 -4.11 -4.30 -24.26
N PRO A 199 -3.34 -3.24 -23.94
CA PRO A 199 -1.94 -3.17 -24.32
C PRO A 199 -1.19 -4.41 -23.80
N SER A 200 -0.37 -5.03 -24.65
CA SER A 200 0.22 -6.35 -24.37
C SER A 200 0.75 -6.47 -22.93
N GLN A 201 0.19 -7.42 -22.17
CA GLN A 201 0.59 -7.74 -20.79
C GLN A 201 2.12 -7.92 -20.65
N ALA A 202 2.81 -8.38 -21.70
CA ALA A 202 4.26 -8.54 -21.75
C ALA A 202 5.05 -7.22 -21.59
N PHE A 203 4.50 -6.09 -22.03
CA PHE A 203 5.11 -4.76 -21.91
C PHE A 203 4.88 -4.15 -20.52
N LEU A 204 3.69 -4.36 -19.94
CA LEU A 204 3.31 -3.85 -18.62
C LEU A 204 3.99 -4.57 -17.46
N ASN A 205 4.50 -5.78 -17.72
CA ASN A 205 5.19 -6.64 -16.76
C ASN A 205 6.72 -6.68 -17.00
N ALA A 206 7.26 -5.75 -17.81
CA ALA A 206 8.69 -5.72 -18.11
C ALA A 206 9.49 -5.27 -16.88
N SER A 207 10.39 -6.14 -16.42
CA SER A 207 11.35 -5.85 -15.34
C SER A 207 12.21 -4.63 -15.65
N ASP A 208 12.81 -4.00 -14.62
CA ASP A 208 13.81 -2.94 -14.83
C ASP A 208 14.93 -3.52 -15.70
N ILE A 209 15.02 -3.04 -16.95
CA ILE A 209 16.09 -3.43 -17.85
C ILE A 209 17.37 -2.72 -17.40
N GLU A 210 18.49 -3.44 -17.40
CA GLU A 210 19.78 -2.78 -17.30
C GLU A 210 19.91 -1.79 -18.47
N ARG A 211 20.26 -0.55 -18.14
CA ARG A 211 20.40 0.53 -19.13
C ARG A 211 21.86 0.56 -19.60
N PRO A 212 22.11 0.92 -20.87
CA PRO A 212 23.46 1.03 -21.39
C PRO A 212 24.28 2.02 -20.55
N THR A 213 25.46 1.59 -20.11
CA THR A 213 26.38 2.45 -19.35
C THR A 213 27.23 3.28 -20.30
N GLN A 214 27.53 4.52 -19.88
CA GLN A 214 28.49 5.37 -20.60
C GLN A 214 29.91 4.80 -20.45
N PRO A 215 30.78 4.92 -21.47
CA PRO A 215 32.19 4.59 -21.34
C PRO A 215 32.83 5.36 -20.17
N THR A 216 33.55 4.69 -19.28
CA THR A 216 34.13 5.24 -18.04
C THR A 216 35.07 6.44 -18.21
N GLU A 217 35.52 6.72 -19.43
CA GLU A 217 36.45 7.81 -19.74
C GLU A 217 35.75 9.13 -20.12
N ASP A 218 34.43 9.12 -20.39
CA ASP A 218 33.67 10.33 -20.71
C ASP A 218 33.00 10.91 -19.46
N LYS A 219 33.35 12.15 -19.11
CA LYS A 219 32.76 12.89 -17.96
C LYS A 219 31.58 13.78 -18.37
N THR A 220 31.12 13.70 -19.62
CA THR A 220 30.05 14.53 -20.18
C THR A 220 28.70 13.89 -19.85
N THR A 221 27.79 14.66 -19.23
CA THR A 221 26.41 14.20 -19.02
C THR A 221 25.58 14.55 -20.25
N TYR A 222 25.12 13.54 -20.97
CA TYR A 222 24.27 13.68 -22.15
C TYR A 222 22.79 13.53 -21.77
N GLU A 223 21.94 14.44 -22.25
CA GLU A 223 20.48 14.39 -22.07
C GLU A 223 19.79 14.51 -23.43
N ALA A 224 18.62 13.90 -23.58
CA ALA A 224 17.85 14.02 -24.81
C ALA A 224 17.25 15.42 -24.96
N GLU A 225 17.17 15.94 -26.20
CA GLU A 225 16.38 17.13 -26.50
C GLU A 225 14.91 16.94 -26.11
N THR A 226 14.37 17.92 -25.38
CA THR A 226 12.94 17.99 -25.05
C THR A 226 12.14 18.34 -26.30
N LEU A 227 11.11 17.55 -26.60
CA LEU A 227 10.18 17.81 -27.71
C LEU A 227 9.41 19.13 -27.51
N ALA A 228 8.72 19.60 -28.55
CA ALA A 228 7.93 20.84 -28.50
C ALA A 228 7.01 20.89 -27.26
N GLU A 229 6.94 22.05 -26.58
CA GLU A 229 6.31 22.18 -25.25
C GLU A 229 4.91 21.57 -25.17
N LEU A 230 4.07 21.71 -26.20
CA LEU A 230 2.72 21.15 -26.22
C LEU A 230 2.68 19.61 -26.29
N GLU A 231 3.55 19.00 -27.09
CA GLU A 231 3.57 17.55 -27.29
C GLU A 231 4.06 16.84 -26.04
N ASP A 232 5.15 17.34 -25.44
CA ASP A 232 5.70 16.77 -24.23
C ASP A 232 4.75 16.91 -23.04
N VAL A 233 4.02 18.04 -22.94
CA VAL A 233 2.96 18.26 -21.96
C VAL A 233 1.83 17.24 -22.10
N LEU A 234 1.30 17.06 -23.32
CA LEU A 234 0.20 16.11 -23.55
C LEU A 234 0.64 14.66 -23.37
N PHE A 235 1.85 14.31 -23.77
CA PHE A 235 2.42 12.98 -23.55
C PHE A 235 2.60 12.69 -22.06
N THR A 236 3.18 13.63 -21.31
CA THR A 236 3.35 13.51 -19.85
C THR A 236 2.00 13.32 -19.15
N PHE A 237 0.99 14.10 -19.54
CA PHE A 237 -0.37 13.97 -19.00
C PHE A 237 -0.98 12.61 -19.35
N PHE A 238 -0.85 12.15 -20.59
CA PHE A 238 -1.34 10.84 -21.01
C PHE A 238 -0.68 9.68 -20.23
N THR A 239 0.64 9.72 -20.03
CA THR A 239 1.34 8.70 -19.23
C THR A 239 0.88 8.70 -17.78
N MET A 240 0.69 9.89 -17.18
CA MET A 240 0.13 10.02 -15.84
C MET A 240 -1.27 9.39 -15.77
N MET A 241 -2.16 9.74 -16.70
CA MET A 241 -3.53 9.20 -16.75
C MET A 241 -3.56 7.68 -16.86
N ASN A 242 -2.67 7.08 -17.65
CA ASN A 242 -2.56 5.63 -17.78
C ASN A 242 -2.09 4.95 -16.49
N ASP A 243 -1.10 5.53 -15.81
CA ASP A 243 -0.64 4.99 -14.53
C ASP A 243 -1.74 5.08 -13.47
N LEU A 244 -2.48 6.20 -13.42
CA LEU A 244 -3.63 6.35 -12.53
C LEU A 244 -4.77 5.38 -12.87
N ALA A 245 -5.05 5.13 -14.15
CA ALA A 245 -6.06 4.15 -14.57
C ALA A 245 -5.69 2.73 -14.11
N ARG A 246 -4.43 2.32 -14.25
CA ARG A 246 -3.96 1.01 -13.73
C ARG A 246 -4.12 0.90 -12.22
N ILE A 247 -3.86 1.98 -11.49
CA ILE A 247 -4.08 2.02 -10.05
C ILE A 247 -5.58 1.84 -9.73
N ARG A 248 -6.48 2.50 -10.47
CA ARG A 248 -7.94 2.30 -10.33
C ARG A 248 -8.34 0.84 -10.58
N ASP A 249 -7.76 0.18 -11.57
CA ASP A 249 -8.06 -1.23 -11.85
C ASP A 249 -7.66 -2.17 -10.71
N VAL A 250 -6.48 -1.96 -10.10
CA VAL A 250 -6.06 -2.72 -8.92
C VAL A 250 -6.99 -2.44 -7.74
N ILE A 251 -7.40 -1.18 -7.53
CA ILE A 251 -8.37 -0.83 -6.49
C ILE A 251 -9.72 -1.50 -6.74
N ARG A 252 -10.21 -1.51 -7.99
CA ARG A 252 -11.44 -2.23 -8.36
C ARG A 252 -11.33 -3.70 -8.00
N TRP A 253 -10.23 -4.36 -8.37
CA TRP A 253 -9.97 -5.76 -7.99
C TRP A 253 -9.98 -5.96 -6.46
N ILE A 254 -9.36 -5.08 -5.68
CA ILE A 254 -9.39 -5.14 -4.20
C ILE A 254 -10.83 -5.15 -3.70
N TRP A 255 -11.66 -4.20 -4.17
CA TRP A 255 -13.02 -4.04 -3.67
C TRP A 255 -14.01 -5.08 -4.22
N GLU A 256 -13.76 -5.66 -5.40
CA GLU A 256 -14.50 -6.82 -5.89
C GLU A 256 -14.27 -8.04 -5.00
N ASN A 257 -13.02 -8.27 -4.59
CA ASN A 257 -12.69 -9.35 -3.65
C ASN A 257 -13.23 -9.06 -2.25
N TYR A 258 -13.23 -7.80 -1.80
CA TYR A 258 -13.96 -7.42 -0.59
C TYR A 258 -15.44 -7.74 -0.72
N GLN A 259 -16.12 -7.32 -1.80
CA GLN A 259 -17.55 -7.56 -2.02
C GLN A 259 -17.90 -9.05 -1.91
N LYS A 260 -17.08 -9.91 -2.54
CA LYS A 260 -17.16 -11.38 -2.50
C LYS A 260 -16.83 -12.01 -1.13
N GLY A 261 -16.41 -11.22 -0.15
CA GLY A 261 -16.04 -11.68 1.19
C GLY A 261 -14.65 -12.29 1.30
N LEU A 262 -13.81 -12.12 0.28
CA LEU A 262 -12.46 -12.71 0.22
C LEU A 262 -11.40 -11.86 0.90
N PHE A 263 -11.60 -10.52 0.88
CA PHE A 263 -10.68 -9.57 1.52
C PHE A 263 -11.31 -8.96 2.78
N ASP A 264 -10.49 -8.80 3.82
CA ASP A 264 -10.84 -8.04 5.01
C ASP A 264 -10.88 -6.52 4.72
N ILE A 265 -11.76 -5.81 5.41
CA ILE A 265 -11.95 -4.36 5.23
C ILE A 265 -10.68 -3.55 5.54
N ALA A 266 -9.91 -3.94 6.56
CA ALA A 266 -8.68 -3.22 6.93
C ALA A 266 -7.60 -3.45 5.87
N ALA A 267 -7.44 -4.67 5.38
CA ALA A 267 -6.50 -4.98 4.29
C ALA A 267 -6.85 -4.21 3.01
N ALA A 268 -8.13 -4.22 2.60
CA ALA A 268 -8.60 -3.47 1.44
C ALA A 268 -8.38 -1.95 1.56
N ALA A 269 -8.67 -1.40 2.74
CA ALA A 269 -8.50 0.02 3.01
C ALA A 269 -7.03 0.46 2.99
N VAL A 270 -6.12 -0.29 3.63
CA VAL A 270 -4.69 0.02 3.65
C VAL A 270 -4.09 -0.06 2.24
N ALA A 271 -4.46 -1.08 1.48
CA ALA A 271 -4.01 -1.22 0.10
C ALA A 271 -4.52 -0.07 -0.78
N THR A 272 -5.78 0.35 -0.60
CA THR A 272 -6.37 1.49 -1.32
C THR A 272 -5.67 2.81 -0.98
N ASP A 273 -5.49 3.13 0.31
CA ASP A 273 -4.83 4.36 0.75
C ASP A 273 -3.35 4.40 0.30
N THR A 274 -2.70 3.24 0.29
CA THR A 274 -1.36 3.06 -0.27
C THR A 274 -1.33 3.34 -1.76
N ALA A 275 -2.28 2.79 -2.52
CA ALA A 275 -2.41 3.00 -3.95
C ALA A 275 -2.69 4.48 -4.29
N LEU A 276 -3.52 5.16 -3.50
CA LEU A 276 -3.74 6.61 -3.60
C LEU A 276 -2.46 7.41 -3.34
N ALA A 277 -1.65 7.02 -2.36
CA ALA A 277 -0.38 7.70 -2.06
C ALA A 277 0.65 7.52 -3.20
N LEU A 278 0.65 6.37 -3.87
CA LEU A 278 1.45 6.15 -5.07
C LEU A 278 0.96 7.00 -6.24
N GLY A 279 -0.36 7.04 -6.47
CA GLY A 279 -0.98 7.90 -7.48
C GLY A 279 -0.63 9.38 -7.26
N ARG A 280 -0.66 9.85 -6.01
CA ARG A 280 -0.17 11.20 -5.65
C ARG A 280 1.29 11.39 -6.04
N GLY A 281 2.17 10.44 -5.76
CA GLY A 281 3.58 10.53 -6.14
C GLY A 281 3.78 10.71 -7.65
N ILE A 282 2.99 10.00 -8.47
CA ILE A 282 2.99 10.14 -9.94
C ILE A 282 2.48 11.53 -10.36
N ILE A 283 1.43 12.02 -9.71
CA ILE A 283 0.86 13.35 -9.97
C ILE A 283 1.88 14.46 -9.63
N ASP A 284 2.47 14.42 -8.44
CA ASP A 284 3.45 15.41 -7.96
C ASP A 284 4.68 15.48 -8.88
N GLU A 285 5.02 14.37 -9.53
CA GLU A 285 6.10 14.26 -10.49
C GLU A 285 5.74 14.86 -11.86
N ALA A 286 4.50 14.64 -12.33
CA ALA A 286 4.03 15.11 -13.62
C ALA A 286 3.66 16.60 -13.62
N GLU A 287 3.03 17.09 -12.54
CA GLU A 287 2.43 18.43 -12.44
C GLU A 287 3.37 19.60 -12.79
N PRO A 288 4.67 19.58 -12.40
CA PRO A 288 5.60 20.65 -12.77
C PRO A 288 5.70 20.90 -14.28
N ASN A 289 5.51 19.87 -15.11
CA ASN A 289 5.59 19.98 -16.56
C ASN A 289 4.40 20.77 -17.15
N PHE A 290 3.29 20.92 -16.42
CA PHE A 290 2.08 21.58 -16.91
C PHE A 290 2.02 23.08 -16.59
N LYS A 291 2.96 23.60 -15.78
CA LYS A 291 2.89 24.97 -15.22
C LYS A 291 2.85 26.09 -16.26
N ASN A 292 3.53 25.90 -17.38
CA ASN A 292 3.61 26.89 -18.45
C ASN A 292 2.46 26.77 -19.46
N PHE A 293 1.65 25.70 -19.38
CA PHE A 293 0.48 25.54 -20.22
C PHE A 293 -0.62 26.54 -19.81
N GLU A 294 -1.44 26.98 -20.76
CA GLU A 294 -2.55 27.89 -20.48
C GLU A 294 -3.48 27.27 -19.42
N LYS A 295 -3.72 27.97 -18.30
CA LYS A 295 -4.48 27.47 -17.13
C LYS A 295 -3.85 26.25 -16.42
N GLY A 296 -2.56 25.99 -16.63
CA GLY A 296 -1.78 24.96 -15.93
C GLY A 296 -2.33 23.54 -16.14
N THR A 297 -2.24 22.72 -15.10
CA THR A 297 -2.76 21.33 -15.05
C THR A 297 -4.19 21.20 -15.57
N TRP A 298 -5.06 22.13 -15.20
CA TRP A 298 -6.48 22.08 -15.58
C TRP A 298 -6.71 22.42 -17.05
N GLY A 299 -5.91 23.32 -17.62
CA GLY A 299 -5.94 23.53 -19.07
C GLY A 299 -5.52 22.29 -19.85
N VAL A 300 -4.49 21.57 -19.36
CA VAL A 300 -4.05 20.31 -19.97
C VAL A 300 -5.15 19.25 -19.88
N GLN A 301 -5.78 19.09 -18.71
CA GLN A 301 -6.91 18.17 -18.52
C GLN A 301 -8.08 18.48 -19.47
N HIS A 302 -8.51 19.74 -19.54
CA HIS A 302 -9.58 20.15 -20.45
C HIS A 302 -9.22 19.84 -21.91
N LYS A 303 -7.99 20.18 -22.34
CA LYS A 303 -7.52 19.90 -23.69
C LYS A 303 -7.51 18.40 -23.97
N PHE A 304 -7.05 17.59 -23.01
CA PHE A 304 -7.04 16.14 -23.08
C PHE A 304 -8.47 15.57 -23.20
N PHE A 305 -9.41 16.02 -22.38
CA PHE A 305 -10.82 15.64 -22.47
C PHE A 305 -11.43 15.97 -23.85
N PHE A 306 -11.21 17.18 -24.36
CA PHE A 306 -11.66 17.54 -25.71
C PHE A 306 -11.06 16.65 -26.80
N ILE A 307 -9.78 16.31 -26.66
CA ILE A 307 -9.10 15.36 -27.55
C ILE A 307 -9.83 14.01 -27.47
N CYS A 308 -10.12 13.46 -26.28
CA CYS A 308 -10.86 12.20 -26.12
C CYS A 308 -12.29 12.24 -26.69
N CYS A 309 -13.03 13.34 -26.53
CA CYS A 309 -14.37 13.48 -27.09
C CYS A 309 -14.37 13.53 -28.61
N ARG A 310 -13.51 14.37 -29.21
CA ARG A 310 -13.41 14.49 -30.69
C ARG A 310 -13.13 13.17 -31.37
N ARG A 311 -12.48 12.30 -30.61
CA ARG A 311 -11.95 11.02 -30.98
C ARG A 311 -12.98 9.90 -30.98
N LYS A 312 -13.85 9.87 -29.97
CA LYS A 312 -15.04 8.99 -29.97
C LYS A 312 -16.14 9.43 -30.95
N GLY A 313 -15.84 10.38 -31.84
CA GLY A 313 -16.73 10.84 -32.91
C GLY A 313 -17.60 12.04 -32.56
N HIS A 314 -17.39 12.71 -31.42
CA HIS A 314 -18.18 13.87 -31.02
C HIS A 314 -17.64 15.17 -31.65
N ASN A 315 -18.52 16.03 -32.17
CA ASN A 315 -18.12 17.37 -32.63
C ASN A 315 -17.85 18.29 -31.42
N ILE A 316 -17.01 19.31 -31.57
CA ILE A 316 -16.68 20.28 -30.51
C ILE A 316 -17.93 20.97 -29.96
N ASP A 317 -18.89 21.27 -30.84
CA ASP A 317 -20.17 21.89 -30.50
C ASP A 317 -21.09 20.93 -29.72
N SER A 318 -20.85 19.62 -29.80
CA SER A 318 -21.59 18.60 -29.05
C SER A 318 -20.96 18.27 -27.69
N VAL A 319 -19.75 18.75 -27.39
CA VAL A 319 -19.11 18.52 -26.07
C VAL A 319 -19.61 19.52 -25.04
N VAL A 320 -20.11 20.66 -25.50
CA VAL A 320 -20.65 21.75 -24.69
C VAL A 320 -22.17 21.77 -24.86
N SER A 321 -22.90 21.93 -23.76
CA SER A 321 -24.36 22.12 -23.76
C SER A 321 -24.69 23.60 -23.92
N ASP A 322 -25.78 23.91 -24.62
CA ASP A 322 -26.33 25.27 -24.75
C ASP A 322 -27.08 25.73 -23.49
N ASP A 323 -27.17 24.89 -22.45
CA ASP A 323 -27.79 25.23 -21.18
C ASP A 323 -26.98 26.32 -20.46
N ALA A 324 -27.63 27.48 -20.24
CA ALA A 324 -27.03 28.63 -19.58
C ALA A 324 -26.71 28.38 -18.08
N SER A 325 -27.30 27.35 -17.47
CA SER A 325 -27.07 26.99 -16.06
C SER A 325 -25.91 26.01 -15.87
N ASP A 326 -25.72 25.08 -16.81
CA ASP A 326 -24.60 24.14 -16.86
C ASP A 326 -24.28 23.73 -18.29
N ASN A 327 -23.17 24.26 -18.82
CA ASN A 327 -22.77 24.06 -20.20
C ASN A 327 -22.08 22.71 -20.46
N PHE A 328 -22.21 21.73 -19.57
CA PHE A 328 -21.62 20.40 -19.75
C PHE A 328 -22.59 19.46 -20.46
N ASN A 329 -22.17 18.83 -21.57
CA ASN A 329 -22.96 17.76 -22.17
C ASN A 329 -22.79 16.44 -21.38
N TYR A 330 -23.87 16.03 -20.70
CA TYR A 330 -23.93 14.81 -19.92
C TYR A 330 -23.87 13.51 -20.73
N GLU A 331 -24.03 13.54 -22.04
CA GLU A 331 -23.72 12.38 -22.90
C GLU A 331 -22.23 12.03 -22.86
N MET A 332 -21.35 12.99 -22.52
CA MET A 332 -19.91 12.78 -22.39
C MET A 332 -19.51 12.23 -21.01
N TYR A 333 -20.46 11.80 -20.19
CA TYR A 333 -20.21 11.40 -18.80
C TYR A 333 -19.10 10.35 -18.67
N ASP A 334 -19.14 9.27 -19.45
CA ASP A 334 -18.18 8.16 -19.32
C ASP A 334 -16.76 8.62 -19.73
N LEU A 335 -16.62 9.46 -20.76
CA LEU A 335 -15.32 10.05 -21.14
C LEU A 335 -14.82 11.06 -20.09
N ALA A 336 -15.73 11.79 -19.48
CA ALA A 336 -15.42 12.73 -18.42
C ALA A 336 -14.98 12.01 -17.14
N ASP A 337 -15.48 10.80 -16.88
CA ASP A 337 -15.00 9.93 -15.80
C ASP A 337 -13.55 9.48 -16.06
N GLU A 338 -13.28 8.95 -17.26
CA GLU A 338 -11.94 8.53 -17.66
C GLU A 338 -10.91 9.67 -17.57
N CYS A 339 -11.34 10.91 -17.82
CA CYS A 339 -10.50 12.11 -17.76
C CYS A 339 -10.50 12.80 -16.38
N PHE A 340 -11.15 12.25 -15.36
CA PHE A 340 -11.32 12.85 -14.02
C PHE A 340 -12.04 14.23 -14.03
N MET A 341 -12.82 14.52 -15.06
CA MET A 341 -13.53 15.79 -15.23
C MET A 341 -14.72 15.90 -14.27
N ASN A 342 -15.48 14.81 -14.08
CA ASN A 342 -16.69 14.82 -13.26
C ASN A 342 -16.37 15.18 -11.79
N THR A 343 -15.39 14.50 -11.21
CA THR A 343 -14.93 14.74 -9.83
C THR A 343 -14.28 16.10 -9.66
N HIS A 344 -13.49 16.55 -10.63
CA HIS A 344 -12.93 17.91 -10.62
C HIS A 344 -14.04 18.98 -10.59
N ARG A 345 -15.09 18.85 -11.41
CA ARG A 345 -16.25 19.77 -11.41
C ARG A 345 -16.98 19.78 -10.06
N CYS A 346 -17.18 18.62 -9.44
CA CYS A 346 -17.75 18.52 -8.10
C CYS A 346 -16.87 19.25 -7.07
N LEU A 347 -15.57 19.01 -7.07
CA LEU A 347 -14.64 19.64 -6.13
C LEU A 347 -14.55 21.16 -6.29
N LEU A 348 -14.59 21.67 -7.53
CA LEU A 348 -14.69 23.12 -7.78
C LEU A 348 -15.98 23.72 -7.20
N SER A 349 -17.10 23.01 -7.34
CA SER A 349 -18.39 23.44 -6.78
C SER A 349 -18.36 23.46 -5.26
N PHE A 350 -17.70 22.48 -4.62
CA PHE A 350 -17.51 22.46 -3.17
C PHE A 350 -16.55 23.57 -2.69
N LEU A 351 -15.46 23.82 -3.41
CA LEU A 351 -14.52 24.89 -3.11
C LEU A 351 -15.21 26.26 -3.12
N ALA A 352 -16.16 26.49 -4.04
CA ALA A 352 -16.91 27.74 -4.13
C ALA A 352 -17.77 28.05 -2.89
N ILE A 353 -18.15 27.04 -2.09
CA ILE A 353 -18.92 27.20 -0.85
C ILE A 353 -18.05 27.08 0.41
N LEU A 354 -16.75 26.81 0.26
CA LEU A 354 -15.82 26.60 1.36
C LEU A 354 -15.36 27.96 1.93
N SER A 355 -15.94 28.38 3.06
CA SER A 355 -15.57 29.61 3.77
C SER A 355 -14.68 29.30 4.99
N PRO A 356 -13.66 30.10 5.31
CA PRO A 356 -12.84 29.91 6.52
C PRO A 356 -13.63 29.96 7.83
N ASP A 357 -14.67 30.79 7.89
CA ASP A 357 -15.40 31.10 9.13
C ASP A 357 -16.62 30.19 9.40
N HIS A 358 -16.98 29.33 8.44
CA HIS A 358 -18.19 28.51 8.51
C HIS A 358 -17.93 27.05 8.13
N LEU A 359 -18.57 26.11 8.82
CA LEU A 359 -18.53 24.70 8.42
C LEU A 359 -19.57 24.47 7.32
N PRO A 360 -19.18 23.94 6.14
CA PRO A 360 -20.11 23.65 5.04
C PRO A 360 -20.89 22.36 5.34
N ILE A 361 -21.79 22.39 6.34
CA ILE A 361 -22.57 21.21 6.74
C ILE A 361 -23.78 21.04 5.82
N ILE A 362 -23.70 20.07 4.91
CA ILE A 362 -24.76 19.76 3.95
C ILE A 362 -25.76 18.80 4.60
N LYS A 363 -27.03 19.20 4.60
CA LYS A 363 -28.14 18.37 5.12
C LYS A 363 -28.38 17.19 4.19
N GLU A 364 -28.58 16.01 4.76
CA GLU A 364 -28.92 14.81 3.99
C GLU A 364 -30.22 15.03 3.21
N GLY A 365 -30.21 14.64 1.92
CA GLY A 365 -31.33 14.85 1.01
C GLY A 365 -31.38 16.24 0.38
N PHE A 366 -30.58 17.21 0.84
CA PHE A 366 -30.57 18.57 0.29
C PHE A 366 -30.20 18.60 -1.20
N MET A 367 -29.23 17.76 -1.60
CA MET A 367 -28.80 17.62 -2.99
C MET A 367 -29.63 16.58 -3.77
N GLY A 368 -30.61 15.94 -3.14
CA GLY A 368 -31.33 14.77 -3.66
C GLY A 368 -31.04 13.51 -2.83
N HIS A 369 -31.73 12.42 -3.18
CA HIS A 369 -31.57 11.12 -2.52
C HIS A 369 -30.85 10.14 -3.44
N TYR A 370 -29.79 9.52 -2.93
CA TYR A 370 -29.07 8.44 -3.59
C TYR A 370 -29.77 7.11 -3.31
N ASP A 371 -30.13 6.38 -4.36
CA ASP A 371 -30.71 5.03 -4.26
C ASP A 371 -29.68 3.97 -4.72
N PRO A 372 -29.03 3.27 -3.77
CA PRO A 372 -28.04 2.26 -4.12
C PRO A 372 -28.63 1.03 -4.81
N THR A 373 -29.96 0.82 -4.78
CA THR A 373 -30.62 -0.37 -5.37
C THR A 373 -30.84 -0.24 -6.87
N THR A 374 -30.78 0.97 -7.41
CA THR A 374 -30.92 1.24 -8.84
C THR A 374 -29.71 0.70 -9.62
N ASN A 375 -29.97 0.06 -10.78
CA ASN A 375 -28.93 -0.39 -11.70
C ASN A 375 -28.29 0.83 -12.38
N ARG A 376 -27.09 1.20 -11.91
CA ARG A 376 -26.34 2.37 -12.37
C ARG A 376 -25.96 2.31 -13.85
N ASP A 377 -25.68 1.14 -14.40
CA ASP A 377 -25.25 0.99 -15.81
C ASP A 377 -26.33 1.41 -16.80
N LYS A 378 -27.59 1.40 -16.36
CA LYS A 378 -28.76 1.82 -17.17
C LYS A 378 -29.09 3.29 -17.02
N LEU A 379 -28.40 4.03 -16.15
CA LEU A 379 -28.67 5.44 -15.92
C LEU A 379 -28.09 6.31 -17.04
N PRO A 380 -28.82 7.34 -17.51
CA PRO A 380 -28.25 8.35 -18.39
C PRO A 380 -27.18 9.16 -17.65
N GLY A 381 -26.23 9.75 -18.38
CA GLY A 381 -25.06 10.43 -17.79
C GLY A 381 -25.39 11.55 -16.80
N HIS A 382 -26.49 12.28 -16.99
CA HIS A 382 -26.91 13.33 -16.06
C HIS A 382 -27.36 12.75 -14.71
N ALA A 383 -28.07 11.61 -14.72
CA ALA A 383 -28.46 10.90 -13.52
C ALA A 383 -27.25 10.27 -12.84
N LYS A 384 -26.31 9.73 -13.62
CA LYS A 384 -25.04 9.22 -13.10
C LYS A 384 -24.25 10.30 -12.35
N PHE A 385 -24.07 11.47 -12.97
CA PHE A 385 -23.41 12.62 -12.36
C PHE A 385 -24.16 13.15 -11.14
N LYS A 386 -25.50 13.09 -11.15
CA LYS A 386 -26.29 13.53 -10.00
C LYS A 386 -26.06 12.65 -8.78
N GLU A 387 -25.98 11.32 -8.95
CA GLU A 387 -25.57 10.41 -7.88
C GLU A 387 -24.18 10.80 -7.34
N ASP A 388 -23.21 11.02 -8.23
CA ASP A 388 -21.84 11.38 -7.84
C ASP A 388 -21.77 12.68 -7.04
N GLN A 389 -22.55 13.69 -7.46
CA GLN A 389 -22.67 14.96 -6.77
C GLN A 389 -23.23 14.77 -5.36
N ILE A 390 -24.29 13.97 -5.19
CA ILE A 390 -24.87 13.70 -3.86
C ILE A 390 -23.81 13.06 -2.95
N LEU A 391 -23.17 11.99 -3.42
CA LEU A 391 -22.17 11.24 -2.66
C LEU A 391 -20.98 12.12 -2.25
N LEU A 392 -20.37 12.83 -3.20
CA LEU A 392 -19.20 13.67 -2.94
C LEU A 392 -19.53 14.87 -2.05
N MET A 393 -20.61 15.61 -2.34
CA MET A 393 -20.94 16.80 -1.55
C MET A 393 -21.19 16.45 -0.09
N GLU A 394 -21.97 15.39 0.17
CA GLU A 394 -22.24 14.94 1.53
C GLU A 394 -20.98 14.44 2.23
N PHE A 395 -20.11 13.69 1.55
CA PHE A 395 -18.88 13.18 2.16
C PHE A 395 -17.83 14.28 2.41
N LEU A 396 -17.64 15.21 1.47
CA LEU A 396 -16.75 16.37 1.63
C LEU A 396 -17.14 17.25 2.83
N SER A 397 -18.44 17.35 3.09
CA SER A 397 -18.98 18.01 4.27
C SER A 397 -18.49 17.35 5.57
N GLU A 398 -18.58 16.01 5.66
CA GLU A 398 -18.10 15.24 6.81
C GLU A 398 -16.57 15.36 6.99
N LEU A 399 -15.81 15.24 5.90
CA LEU A 399 -14.34 15.39 5.92
C LEU A 399 -13.92 16.78 6.40
N THR A 400 -14.62 17.84 5.98
CA THR A 400 -14.31 19.21 6.39
C THR A 400 -14.51 19.43 7.89
N VAL A 401 -15.51 18.78 8.49
CA VAL A 401 -15.71 18.81 9.95
C VAL A 401 -14.50 18.17 10.64
N VAL A 402 -14.03 17.03 10.15
CA VAL A 402 -12.86 16.35 10.71
C VAL A 402 -11.60 17.21 10.57
N THR A 403 -11.30 17.69 9.36
CA THR A 403 -10.04 18.41 9.08
C THR A 403 -9.93 19.73 9.85
N ARG A 404 -11.05 20.43 10.09
CA ARG A 404 -11.07 21.72 10.79
C ARG A 404 -11.28 21.62 12.30
N VAL A 405 -12.05 20.64 12.78
CA VAL A 405 -12.55 20.64 14.18
C VAL A 405 -12.02 19.47 15.00
N ILE A 406 -11.54 18.40 14.37
CA ILE A 406 -11.14 17.16 15.05
C ILE A 406 -9.69 16.80 14.70
N PRO A 407 -8.69 17.59 15.15
CA PRO A 407 -7.28 17.31 14.87
C PRO A 407 -6.79 15.98 15.46
N SER A 408 -7.49 15.47 16.48
CA SER A 408 -7.24 14.19 17.14
C SER A 408 -7.94 13.00 16.48
N TYR A 409 -8.55 13.16 15.29
CA TYR A 409 -9.13 12.03 14.58
C TYR A 409 -8.04 10.96 14.33
N PRO A 410 -8.32 9.65 14.55
CA PRO A 410 -7.24 8.67 14.72
C PRO A 410 -6.39 8.44 13.48
N VAL A 411 -7.00 8.50 12.30
CA VAL A 411 -6.36 8.23 11.01
C VAL A 411 -6.51 9.41 10.06
N GLU A 412 -5.61 9.54 9.10
CA GLU A 412 -5.74 10.47 7.97
C GLU A 412 -5.41 9.69 6.70
N ASP A 413 -6.40 9.57 5.80
CA ASP A 413 -6.25 8.97 4.48
C ASP A 413 -5.92 10.04 3.43
N GLU A 414 -5.56 9.59 2.23
CA GLU A 414 -5.18 10.49 1.13
C GLU A 414 -6.32 11.43 0.68
N PHE A 415 -7.58 11.01 0.80
CA PHE A 415 -8.73 11.87 0.51
C PHE A 415 -8.82 13.00 1.56
N MET A 416 -8.86 12.66 2.86
CA MET A 416 -8.90 13.65 3.94
C MET A 416 -7.71 14.61 3.88
N ARG A 417 -6.51 14.09 3.57
CA ARG A 417 -5.31 14.90 3.35
C ARG A 417 -5.50 15.90 2.19
N GLY A 418 -6.04 15.44 1.07
CA GLY A 418 -6.36 16.29 -0.09
C GLY A 418 -7.40 17.36 0.24
N VAL A 419 -8.46 17.04 1.00
CA VAL A 419 -9.45 18.04 1.46
C VAL A 419 -8.80 19.08 2.36
N ARG A 420 -7.92 18.66 3.28
CA ARG A 420 -7.16 19.58 4.13
C ARG A 420 -6.26 20.50 3.32
N GLU A 421 -5.62 19.99 2.26
CA GLU A 421 -4.79 20.77 1.36
C GLU A 421 -5.62 21.78 0.56
N MET A 422 -6.77 21.35 0.02
CA MET A 422 -7.72 22.21 -0.67
C MET A 422 -8.20 23.35 0.22
N ASP A 423 -8.59 23.04 1.46
CA ASP A 423 -9.05 24.02 2.46
C ASP A 423 -7.97 25.06 2.80
N LYS A 424 -6.71 24.62 2.91
CA LYS A 424 -5.57 25.51 3.22
C LYS A 424 -5.14 26.37 2.04
N THR A 425 -5.15 25.82 0.83
CA THR A 425 -4.57 26.47 -0.35
C THR A 425 -5.62 27.22 -1.19
N ASN A 426 -6.91 26.97 -0.91
CA ASN A 426 -8.04 27.43 -1.72
C ASN A 426 -7.90 27.03 -3.20
N LYS A 427 -7.31 25.86 -3.46
CA LYS A 427 -7.10 25.28 -4.79
C LYS A 427 -7.39 23.80 -4.72
N VAL A 428 -8.03 23.23 -5.74
CA VAL A 428 -8.21 21.78 -5.83
C VAL A 428 -6.86 21.14 -6.20
N PRO A 429 -6.32 20.20 -5.39
CA PRO A 429 -5.17 19.40 -5.80
C PRO A 429 -5.59 18.27 -6.74
N PHE A 430 -4.80 17.93 -7.74
CA PHE A 430 -5.14 16.81 -8.65
C PHE A 430 -5.17 15.47 -7.91
N SER A 431 -4.34 15.28 -6.87
CA SER A 431 -4.41 14.09 -6.00
C SER A 431 -5.75 13.95 -5.29
N LEU A 432 -6.42 15.06 -4.96
CA LEU A 432 -7.77 15.02 -4.38
C LEU A 432 -8.81 14.63 -5.43
N VAL A 433 -8.66 15.07 -6.68
CA VAL A 433 -9.53 14.62 -7.79
C VAL A 433 -9.41 13.11 -7.97
N PHE A 434 -8.18 12.58 -7.96
CA PHE A 434 -7.93 11.15 -8.06
C PHE A 434 -8.56 10.35 -6.88
N ALA A 435 -8.40 10.84 -5.65
CA ALA A 435 -9.01 10.24 -4.47
C ALA A 435 -10.55 10.30 -4.50
N ALA A 436 -11.13 11.41 -4.96
CA ALA A 436 -12.57 11.57 -5.14
C ALA A 436 -13.14 10.61 -6.20
N GLN A 437 -12.42 10.39 -7.30
CA GLN A 437 -12.82 9.40 -8.30
C GLN A 437 -12.76 7.99 -7.75
N THR A 438 -11.68 7.65 -7.05
CA THR A 438 -11.53 6.33 -6.42
C THR A 438 -12.65 6.07 -5.40
N PHE A 439 -13.04 7.09 -4.63
CA PHE A 439 -14.19 7.00 -3.73
C PHE A 439 -15.49 6.69 -4.50
N LEU A 440 -15.74 7.39 -5.61
CA LEU A 440 -16.90 7.10 -6.44
C LEU A 440 -16.85 5.69 -7.04
N ASP A 441 -15.70 5.24 -7.53
CA ASP A 441 -15.53 3.89 -8.08
C ASP A 441 -15.92 2.82 -7.05
N ILE A 442 -15.52 2.99 -5.79
CA ILE A 442 -15.89 2.10 -4.69
C ILE A 442 -17.42 2.12 -4.45
N HIS A 443 -18.04 3.30 -4.49
CA HIS A 443 -19.49 3.44 -4.36
C HIS A 443 -20.27 2.83 -5.53
N HIS A 444 -19.76 3.00 -6.75
CA HIS A 444 -20.36 2.43 -7.96
C HIS A 444 -20.32 0.90 -7.93
N LEU A 445 -19.22 0.34 -7.41
CA LEU A 445 -19.03 -1.10 -7.30
C LEU A 445 -19.85 -1.72 -6.15
N LEU A 446 -19.72 -1.18 -4.93
CA LEU A 446 -20.33 -1.77 -3.74
C LEU A 446 -21.81 -1.41 -3.59
N ARG A 447 -22.25 -0.26 -4.12
CA ARG A 447 -23.63 0.24 -4.02
C ARG A 447 -24.16 0.19 -2.58
N ALA A 448 -25.09 -0.72 -2.28
CA ALA A 448 -25.69 -0.85 -0.95
C ALA A 448 -24.71 -1.42 0.10
N ASP A 449 -23.69 -2.17 -0.36
CA ASP A 449 -22.72 -2.84 0.50
C ASP A 449 -21.62 -1.91 1.03
N VAL A 450 -21.56 -0.64 0.61
CA VAL A 450 -20.56 0.34 1.08
C VAL A 450 -20.55 0.42 2.62
N SER A 451 -21.74 0.46 3.22
CA SER A 451 -21.91 0.59 4.67
C SER A 451 -21.48 -0.64 5.47
N ARG A 452 -21.26 -1.79 4.81
CA ARG A 452 -20.81 -3.03 5.46
C ARG A 452 -19.47 -2.83 6.18
N GLY A 453 -18.58 -2.01 5.64
CA GLY A 453 -17.29 -1.69 6.27
C GLY A 453 -17.45 -1.02 7.64
N SER A 454 -18.38 -0.06 7.75
CA SER A 454 -18.73 0.60 9.02
C SER A 454 -19.32 -0.39 10.03
N GLN A 455 -20.19 -1.30 9.57
CA GLN A 455 -20.81 -2.30 10.43
C GLN A 455 -19.76 -3.29 10.98
N SER A 456 -18.87 -3.80 10.13
CA SER A 456 -17.76 -4.67 10.53
C SER A 456 -16.84 -3.98 11.55
N LEU A 457 -16.43 -2.74 11.29
CA LEU A 457 -15.63 -1.93 12.21
C LEU A 457 -16.32 -1.80 13.58
N GLN A 458 -17.59 -1.39 13.60
CA GLN A 458 -18.31 -1.16 14.86
C GLN A 458 -18.51 -2.46 15.65
N ASN A 459 -18.79 -3.57 14.97
CA ASN A 459 -18.89 -4.88 15.61
C ASN A 459 -17.57 -5.25 16.28
N GLU A 460 -16.47 -5.19 15.53
CA GLU A 460 -15.18 -5.63 16.02
C GLU A 460 -14.62 -4.73 17.13
N ILE A 461 -14.74 -3.40 17.01
CA ILE A 461 -14.34 -2.47 18.08
C ILE A 461 -15.11 -2.78 19.38
N LYS A 462 -16.39 -3.16 19.33
CA LYS A 462 -17.15 -3.55 20.53
C LYS A 462 -16.53 -4.79 21.19
N HIS A 463 -16.26 -5.85 20.43
CA HIS A 463 -15.65 -7.09 20.96
C HIS A 463 -14.24 -6.86 21.52
N LEU A 464 -13.40 -6.13 20.80
CA LEU A 464 -12.03 -5.81 21.23
C LEU A 464 -12.03 -4.89 22.47
N THR A 465 -12.91 -3.88 22.51
CA THR A 465 -13.08 -3.02 23.70
C THR A 465 -13.55 -3.82 24.91
N GLN A 466 -14.46 -4.78 24.72
CA GLN A 466 -14.91 -5.65 25.80
C GLN A 466 -13.78 -6.55 26.31
N THR A 467 -12.97 -7.11 25.40
CA THR A 467 -11.80 -7.93 25.76
C THR A 467 -10.81 -7.19 26.64
N LEU A 468 -10.54 -5.92 26.34
CA LEU A 468 -9.70 -5.02 27.15
C LEU A 468 -10.30 -4.76 28.53
N LYS A 469 -11.62 -4.49 28.62
CA LYS A 469 -12.31 -4.31 29.91
C LYS A 469 -12.24 -5.56 30.77
N ASP A 470 -12.52 -6.71 30.17
CA ASP A 470 -12.44 -8.00 30.84
C ASP A 470 -11.03 -8.28 31.34
N HIS A 471 -10.00 -7.74 30.68
CA HIS A 471 -8.61 -7.89 31.11
C HIS A 471 -8.31 -7.07 32.37
N LEU A 472 -8.74 -5.82 32.41
CA LEU A 472 -8.62 -4.99 33.62
C LEU A 472 -9.41 -5.57 34.79
N ASP A 473 -10.64 -6.04 34.53
CA ASP A 473 -11.48 -6.66 35.55
C ASP A 473 -10.85 -7.94 36.09
N TYR A 474 -10.26 -8.75 35.20
CA TYR A 474 -9.55 -9.96 35.58
C TYR A 474 -8.34 -9.64 36.47
N HIS A 475 -7.48 -8.69 36.09
CA HIS A 475 -6.33 -8.28 36.92
C HIS A 475 -6.75 -7.75 38.29
N LYS A 476 -7.82 -6.96 38.34
CA LYS A 476 -8.38 -6.42 39.58
C LYS A 476 -8.90 -7.54 40.49
N LYS A 477 -9.71 -8.45 39.97
CA LYS A 477 -10.32 -9.57 40.74
C LYS A 477 -9.27 -10.57 41.23
N SER A 478 -8.32 -10.94 40.35
CA SER A 478 -7.28 -11.93 40.66
C SER A 478 -6.13 -11.38 41.53
N LYS A 479 -6.07 -10.06 41.71
CA LYS A 479 -4.94 -9.33 42.32
C LYS A 479 -3.62 -9.72 41.66
N LEU A 480 -3.62 -9.87 40.34
CA LEU A 480 -2.48 -10.31 39.57
C LEU A 480 -1.61 -9.09 39.21
N ARG A 481 -0.49 -8.93 39.91
CA ARG A 481 0.50 -7.88 39.65
C ARG A 481 1.89 -8.45 39.65
N ILE A 482 2.68 -8.06 38.66
CA ILE A 482 4.07 -8.49 38.49
C ILE A 482 4.93 -7.27 38.13
N LYS A 483 6.23 -7.33 38.42
CA LYS A 483 7.16 -6.22 38.13
C LYS A 483 7.19 -5.82 36.64
N ASN A 484 7.00 -6.80 35.75
CA ASN A 484 7.05 -6.58 34.29
C ASN A 484 5.74 -5.98 33.72
N TRP A 485 4.68 -5.88 34.52
CA TRP A 485 3.42 -5.21 34.17
C TRP A 485 3.07 -4.13 35.21
N PRO A 486 3.75 -2.97 35.16
CA PRO A 486 3.48 -1.85 36.07
C PRO A 486 2.12 -1.19 35.77
N GLU A 487 1.61 -0.39 36.70
CA GLU A 487 0.29 0.28 36.61
C GLU A 487 0.10 1.11 35.33
N ARG A 488 1.17 1.75 34.82
CA ARG A 488 1.17 2.46 33.54
C ARG A 488 0.66 1.62 32.36
N MET A 489 0.80 0.28 32.40
CA MET A 489 0.31 -0.59 31.34
C MET A 489 -1.22 -0.69 31.39
N ASP A 490 -1.81 -0.75 32.59
CA ASP A 490 -3.27 -0.66 32.74
C ASP A 490 -3.80 0.71 32.28
N ASP A 491 -3.03 1.79 32.47
CA ASP A 491 -3.40 3.11 31.95
C ASP A 491 -3.42 3.14 30.41
N MET A 492 -2.47 2.46 29.75
CA MET A 492 -2.51 2.27 28.30
C MET A 492 -3.76 1.47 27.87
N VAL A 493 -4.11 0.41 28.59
CA VAL A 493 -5.35 -0.35 28.32
C VAL A 493 -6.59 0.55 28.46
N ARG A 494 -6.67 1.38 29.50
CA ARG A 494 -7.76 2.35 29.71
C ARG A 494 -7.83 3.39 28.59
N LEU A 495 -6.69 3.86 28.10
CA LEU A 495 -6.62 4.80 26.98
C LEU A 495 -7.23 4.19 25.71
N VAL A 496 -6.85 2.95 25.37
CA VAL A 496 -7.37 2.27 24.18
C VAL A 496 -8.87 1.96 24.33
N ILE A 497 -9.34 1.55 25.51
CA ILE A 497 -10.78 1.42 25.79
C ILE A 497 -11.51 2.74 25.51
N LYS A 498 -10.97 3.87 26.00
CA LYS A 498 -11.55 5.19 25.78
C LYS A 498 -11.60 5.55 24.30
N GLN A 499 -10.53 5.31 23.55
CA GLN A 499 -10.48 5.55 22.10
C GLN A 499 -11.54 4.72 21.34
N GLY A 500 -11.70 3.44 21.68
CA GLY A 500 -12.73 2.59 21.09
C GLY A 500 -14.15 3.10 21.40
N GLN A 501 -14.39 3.55 22.63
CA GLN A 501 -15.67 4.15 23.02
C GLN A 501 -15.95 5.48 22.33
N GLU A 502 -14.94 6.34 22.19
CA GLU A 502 -15.05 7.60 21.46
C GLU A 502 -15.38 7.36 19.98
N MET A 503 -14.72 6.39 19.33
CA MET A 503 -15.01 6.00 17.95
C MET A 503 -16.47 5.53 17.80
N LEU A 504 -16.94 4.63 18.69
CA LEU A 504 -18.32 4.14 18.67
C LEU A 504 -19.37 5.23 18.96
N ALA A 505 -18.99 6.31 19.63
CA ALA A 505 -19.88 7.45 19.92
C ALA A 505 -20.01 8.45 18.76
N ASP A 506 -19.24 8.24 17.68
CA ASP A 506 -19.08 9.12 16.52
C ASP A 506 -18.69 10.56 16.92
N PRO A 507 -17.38 10.87 17.03
CA PRO A 507 -16.95 12.21 17.40
C PRO A 507 -17.35 13.26 16.34
N VAL A 508 -17.50 12.87 15.07
CA VAL A 508 -17.90 13.78 13.98
C VAL A 508 -19.35 14.23 14.17
N TYR A 509 -20.25 13.28 14.46
CA TYR A 509 -21.64 13.59 14.78
C TYR A 509 -21.75 14.48 16.02
N GLN A 510 -21.03 14.18 17.11
CA GLN A 510 -21.06 15.01 18.32
C GLN A 510 -20.58 16.45 18.05
N CYS A 511 -19.54 16.62 17.22
CA CYS A 511 -19.05 17.92 16.80
C CYS A 511 -20.09 18.70 15.97
N LYS A 512 -20.75 18.06 15.00
CA LYS A 512 -21.82 18.69 14.21
C LYS A 512 -22.98 19.12 15.11
N ILE A 513 -23.47 18.24 15.99
CA ILE A 513 -24.55 18.56 16.94
C ILE A 513 -24.18 19.77 17.80
N SER A 514 -22.94 19.79 18.30
CA SER A 514 -22.43 20.90 19.11
C SER A 514 -22.34 22.21 18.31
N TYR A 515 -21.95 22.15 17.04
CA TYR A 515 -21.93 23.30 16.14
C TYR A 515 -23.33 23.87 15.89
N TYR A 516 -24.32 23.02 15.60
CA TYR A 516 -25.71 23.46 15.38
C TYR A 516 -26.28 24.13 16.63
N ARG A 517 -26.07 23.53 17.81
CA ARG A 517 -26.50 24.11 19.10
C ARG A 517 -25.87 25.48 19.34
N ARG A 518 -24.56 25.62 19.13
CA ARG A 518 -23.83 26.89 19.31
C ARG A 518 -24.34 28.00 18.39
N ASN A 519 -24.68 27.65 17.15
CA ASN A 519 -25.20 28.60 16.15
C ASN A 519 -26.72 28.76 16.18
N LYS A 520 -27.42 28.18 17.18
CA LYS A 520 -28.89 28.22 17.30
C LYS A 520 -29.63 27.71 16.05
N MET A 521 -29.02 26.77 15.34
CA MET A 521 -29.59 26.15 14.14
C MET A 521 -30.39 24.89 14.53
N PRO A 522 -31.55 24.64 13.92
CA PRO A 522 -32.31 23.42 14.16
C PRO A 522 -31.53 22.21 13.64
N ILE A 523 -31.39 21.18 14.48
CA ILE A 523 -30.81 19.90 14.10
C ILE A 523 -31.83 19.19 13.20
N ALA A 524 -31.43 18.89 11.96
CA ALA A 524 -32.30 18.19 11.02
C ALA A 524 -32.57 16.75 11.50
N SER A 525 -33.80 16.28 11.35
CA SER A 525 -34.17 14.89 11.67
C SER A 525 -33.43 13.87 10.79
N SER A 526 -32.97 14.28 9.61
CA SER A 526 -32.14 13.46 8.71
C SER A 526 -30.69 13.33 9.16
N MET A 527 -30.22 14.07 10.17
CA MET A 527 -28.83 13.95 10.64
C MET A 527 -28.64 12.67 11.45
N ARG A 528 -27.99 11.67 10.83
CA ARG A 528 -27.66 10.38 11.47
C ARG A 528 -26.19 10.30 11.92
N PRO A 529 -25.88 9.49 12.95
CA PRO A 529 -24.49 9.18 13.33
C PRO A 529 -23.83 8.24 12.32
N ASN A 530 -22.52 8.06 12.47
CA ASN A 530 -21.59 7.22 11.70
C ASN A 530 -21.45 7.53 10.21
N ARG A 531 -22.00 8.66 9.72
CA ARG A 531 -22.02 8.99 8.28
C ARG A 531 -20.64 8.92 7.62
N ILE A 532 -19.59 9.44 8.26
CA ILE A 532 -18.24 9.41 7.66
C ILE A 532 -17.75 7.98 7.39
N LEU A 533 -18.05 7.04 8.29
CA LEU A 533 -17.67 5.63 8.19
C LEU A 533 -18.60 4.87 7.25
N ASP A 534 -19.89 5.23 7.22
CA ASP A 534 -20.87 4.64 6.29
C ASP A 534 -20.61 5.05 4.84
N TYR A 535 -20.08 6.26 4.62
CA TYR A 535 -19.65 6.73 3.31
C TYR A 535 -18.29 6.17 2.89
N SER A 536 -17.32 6.07 3.81
CA SER A 536 -15.95 5.68 3.47
C SER A 536 -15.58 4.34 4.10
N PRO A 537 -15.69 3.23 3.36
CA PRO A 537 -15.20 1.93 3.81
C PRO A 537 -13.66 1.95 3.95
N VAL A 538 -12.95 2.83 3.23
CA VAL A 538 -11.52 3.09 3.43
C VAL A 538 -11.27 3.62 4.84
N LEU A 539 -11.93 4.71 5.24
CA LEU A 539 -11.76 5.25 6.60
C LEU A 539 -12.20 4.24 7.66
N ALA A 540 -13.24 3.46 7.40
CA ALA A 540 -13.65 2.39 8.31
C ALA A 540 -12.55 1.34 8.51
N GLY A 541 -11.97 0.81 7.43
CA GLY A 541 -10.89 -0.17 7.50
C GLY A 541 -9.59 0.37 8.12
N LEU A 542 -9.22 1.64 7.84
CA LEU A 542 -8.03 2.26 8.44
C LEU A 542 -8.18 2.43 9.96
N ASN A 543 -9.35 2.89 10.43
CA ASN A 543 -9.62 2.95 11.87
C ASN A 543 -9.61 1.56 12.52
N LEU A 544 -10.11 0.54 11.82
CA LEU A 544 -10.07 -0.85 12.30
C LEU A 544 -8.62 -1.34 12.46
N LEU A 545 -7.78 -1.12 11.45
CA LEU A 545 -6.36 -1.49 11.50
C LEU A 545 -5.65 -0.85 12.69
N SER A 546 -5.85 0.45 12.88
CA SER A 546 -5.25 1.20 13.98
C SER A 546 -5.65 0.59 15.33
N PHE A 547 -6.94 0.32 15.52
CA PHE A 547 -7.44 -0.25 16.77
C PHE A 547 -6.97 -1.69 17.00
N ARG A 548 -6.99 -2.54 15.96
CA ARG A 548 -6.42 -3.90 16.01
C ARG A 548 -4.94 -3.85 16.43
N GLY A 549 -4.16 -2.93 15.87
CA GLY A 549 -2.74 -2.76 16.17
C GLY A 549 -2.49 -2.48 17.66
N ASP A 550 -3.27 -1.59 18.26
CA ASP A 550 -3.17 -1.27 19.69
C ASP A 550 -3.53 -2.47 20.57
N VAL A 551 -4.64 -3.15 20.27
CA VAL A 551 -5.09 -4.33 21.05
C VAL A 551 -4.12 -5.50 20.91
N ASN A 552 -3.62 -5.76 19.70
CA ASN A 552 -2.62 -6.78 19.43
C ASN A 552 -1.34 -6.52 20.23
N SER A 553 -0.82 -5.27 20.19
CA SER A 553 0.38 -4.91 20.96
C SER A 553 0.18 -5.13 22.47
N ILE A 554 -0.95 -4.67 23.02
CA ILE A 554 -1.28 -4.88 24.44
C ILE A 554 -1.36 -6.38 24.78
N GLY A 555 -1.97 -7.18 23.90
CA GLY A 555 -2.11 -8.61 24.08
C GLY A 555 -0.78 -9.36 24.07
N ILE A 556 0.12 -9.04 23.14
CA ILE A 556 1.46 -9.60 23.08
C ILE A 556 2.30 -9.15 24.28
N ASP A 557 2.23 -7.88 24.68
CA ASP A 557 2.94 -7.38 25.86
C ASP A 557 2.45 -8.08 27.13
N ALA A 558 1.14 -8.33 27.26
CA ALA A 558 0.57 -9.09 28.37
C ALA A 558 0.99 -10.57 28.31
N ALA A 559 0.96 -11.20 27.15
CA ALA A 559 1.45 -12.57 27.03
C ALA A 559 2.92 -12.68 27.46
N ASN A 560 3.76 -11.74 27.04
CA ASN A 560 5.20 -11.70 27.32
C ASN A 560 5.53 -11.36 28.77
N ALA A 561 4.82 -10.42 29.40
CA ALA A 561 5.11 -10.01 30.76
C ALA A 561 4.93 -11.18 31.75
N TRP A 562 3.94 -12.06 31.52
CA TRP A 562 3.68 -13.25 32.34
C TRP A 562 4.28 -14.55 31.78
N GLY A 563 4.68 -14.57 30.50
CA GLY A 563 5.07 -15.78 29.76
C GLY A 563 3.94 -16.81 29.59
N SER A 564 2.70 -16.41 29.89
CA SER A 564 1.53 -17.29 30.00
C SER A 564 1.34 -18.25 28.82
N ILE A 565 1.43 -17.73 27.60
CA ILE A 565 1.18 -18.48 26.37
C ILE A 565 2.35 -19.43 26.09
N GLN A 566 3.59 -18.93 26.17
CA GLN A 566 4.76 -19.74 25.89
C GLN A 566 4.85 -20.92 26.85
N TYR A 567 4.66 -20.69 28.15
CA TYR A 567 4.73 -21.76 29.14
C TYR A 567 3.59 -22.79 28.96
N ALA A 568 2.37 -22.34 28.64
CA ALA A 568 1.27 -23.24 28.32
C ALA A 568 1.57 -24.11 27.09
N ILE A 569 2.14 -23.54 26.03
CA ILE A 569 2.55 -24.26 24.81
C ILE A 569 3.63 -25.29 25.12
N HIS A 570 4.61 -24.96 25.96
CA HIS A 570 5.62 -25.91 26.41
C HIS A 570 5.00 -27.15 27.09
N LEU A 571 4.05 -26.94 28.00
CA LEU A 571 3.34 -28.05 28.64
C LEU A 571 2.51 -28.81 27.60
N TYR A 572 1.72 -28.11 26.79
CA TYR A 572 0.83 -28.72 25.79
C TYR A 572 1.61 -29.61 24.80
N SER A 573 2.70 -29.10 24.24
CA SER A 573 3.57 -29.85 23.33
C SER A 573 4.23 -31.06 24.00
N ALA A 574 4.63 -30.95 25.27
CA ALA A 574 5.15 -32.10 26.02
C ALA A 574 4.06 -33.17 26.23
N LEU A 575 2.83 -32.76 26.57
CA LEU A 575 1.70 -33.68 26.73
C LEU A 575 1.33 -34.40 25.43
N GLN A 576 1.39 -33.70 24.29
CA GLN A 576 1.21 -34.29 22.97
C GLN A 576 2.32 -35.30 22.64
N ASN A 577 3.59 -34.96 22.89
CA ASN A 577 4.72 -35.85 22.61
C ASN A 577 4.69 -37.13 23.47
N GLU A 578 4.23 -37.02 24.71
CA GLU A 578 4.02 -38.16 25.62
C GLU A 578 2.69 -38.90 25.38
N LYS A 579 1.92 -38.52 24.34
CA LYS A 579 0.62 -39.11 23.97
C LYS A 579 -0.42 -39.08 25.09
N LEU A 580 -0.35 -38.07 25.95
CA LEU A 580 -1.29 -37.86 27.03
C LEU A 580 -2.51 -37.04 26.59
N VAL A 581 -2.35 -36.26 25.52
CA VAL A 581 -3.39 -35.44 24.88
C VAL A 581 -3.26 -35.61 23.37
N ASP A 582 -4.39 -35.63 22.66
CA ASP A 582 -4.41 -35.75 21.20
C ASP A 582 -3.87 -34.49 20.51
N ARG A 583 -3.46 -34.64 19.25
CA ARG A 583 -3.19 -33.50 18.38
C ARG A 583 -4.49 -32.71 18.18
N GLN A 584 -4.40 -31.39 18.05
CA GLN A 584 -5.56 -30.51 17.83
C GLN A 584 -6.59 -30.48 18.98
N PHE A 585 -6.22 -31.00 20.15
CA PHE A 585 -7.12 -31.03 21.30
C PHE A 585 -7.48 -29.63 21.83
N TRP A 586 -6.58 -28.66 21.73
CA TRP A 586 -6.81 -27.29 22.20
C TRP A 586 -6.75 -26.30 21.03
N ALA A 587 -7.90 -26.06 20.41
CA ALA A 587 -8.04 -25.22 19.22
C ALA A 587 -7.36 -23.84 19.33
N ASP A 588 -7.52 -23.13 20.46
CA ASP A 588 -6.90 -21.81 20.63
C ASP A 588 -5.36 -21.84 20.63
N LEU A 589 -4.73 -22.86 21.24
CA LEU A 589 -3.26 -23.00 21.24
C LEU A 589 -2.74 -23.46 19.88
N GLU A 590 -3.47 -24.33 19.21
CA GLU A 590 -3.15 -24.81 17.86
C GLU A 590 -3.21 -23.65 16.85
N MET A 591 -4.21 -22.77 16.98
CA MET A 591 -4.27 -21.54 16.19
C MET A 591 -3.08 -20.62 16.48
N ALA A 592 -2.71 -20.43 17.75
CA ALA A 592 -1.54 -19.61 18.09
C ALA A 592 -0.23 -20.18 17.52
N GLN A 593 -0.08 -21.50 17.52
CA GLN A 593 1.07 -22.19 16.91
C GLN A 593 1.07 -22.11 15.37
N ALA A 594 -0.11 -22.05 14.74
CA ALA A 594 -0.21 -21.85 13.29
C ALA A 594 0.10 -20.40 12.88
N LEU A 595 -0.26 -19.41 13.71
CA LEU A 595 -0.10 -17.99 13.40
C LEU A 595 1.32 -17.46 13.61
N LEU A 596 2.09 -18.06 14.52
CA LEU A 596 3.41 -17.58 14.90
C LEU A 596 4.48 -18.64 14.62
N PRO A 597 5.69 -18.25 14.19
CA PRO A 597 6.75 -19.22 13.96
C PRO A 597 7.13 -19.92 15.27
N ASP A 598 7.52 -21.19 15.22
CA ASP A 598 7.96 -21.98 16.38
C ASP A 598 9.02 -21.27 17.24
N SER A 599 9.87 -20.44 16.62
CA SER A 599 10.87 -19.64 17.32
C SER A 599 10.30 -18.58 18.27
N SER A 600 8.99 -18.30 18.23
CA SER A 600 8.26 -17.46 19.18
C SER A 600 7.91 -18.19 20.48
N PHE A 601 7.88 -19.53 20.45
CA PHE A 601 7.51 -20.37 21.58
C PHE A 601 8.68 -21.17 22.14
N PHE A 602 9.56 -21.67 21.28
CA PHE A 602 10.67 -22.54 21.64
C PHE A 602 12.02 -21.91 21.29
N PRO A 603 12.90 -21.67 22.28
CA PRO A 603 14.30 -21.36 22.03
C PRO A 603 14.97 -22.45 21.19
N GLY A 604 15.39 -22.10 19.97
CA GLY A 604 15.93 -23.05 18.98
C GLY A 604 14.95 -23.47 17.87
N GLY A 605 13.72 -22.94 17.87
CA GLY A 605 12.79 -23.02 16.74
C GLY A 605 12.16 -24.38 16.50
N ASN A 606 12.21 -25.30 17.48
CA ASN A 606 11.58 -26.61 17.38
C ASN A 606 11.02 -27.05 18.72
N ALA A 607 9.85 -27.70 18.71
CA ALA A 607 9.29 -28.30 19.92
C ALA A 607 10.21 -29.41 20.48
N PRO A 608 10.48 -29.42 21.80
CA PRO A 608 11.34 -30.44 22.40
C PRO A 608 10.66 -31.82 22.38
N LYS A 609 11.45 -32.90 22.20
CA LYS A 609 10.95 -34.29 22.02
C LYS A 609 11.29 -35.27 23.14
N THR A 610 12.02 -34.82 24.16
CA THR A 610 12.48 -35.69 25.26
C THR A 610 12.31 -34.99 26.60
N PRO A 611 12.04 -35.71 27.70
CA PRO A 611 11.86 -35.12 29.04
C PRO A 611 12.94 -34.11 29.45
N LYS A 612 14.21 -34.43 29.20
CA LYS A 612 15.33 -33.52 29.52
C LYS A 612 15.26 -32.23 28.69
N LYS A 613 15.03 -32.35 27.38
CA LYS A 613 14.84 -31.19 26.50
C LYS A 613 13.62 -30.35 26.86
N TYR A 614 12.53 -30.94 27.39
CA TYR A 614 11.38 -30.14 27.86
C TYR A 614 11.84 -29.15 28.93
N LEU A 615 12.60 -29.62 29.91
CA LEU A 615 13.15 -28.79 30.99
C LEU A 615 14.17 -27.78 30.46
N ASP A 616 15.14 -28.22 29.65
CA ASP A 616 16.21 -27.35 29.16
C ASP A 616 15.65 -26.18 28.32
N THR A 617 14.77 -26.48 27.36
CA THR A 617 14.14 -25.46 26.51
C THR A 617 13.21 -24.55 27.35
N PHE A 618 12.51 -25.09 28.35
CA PHE A 618 11.68 -24.30 29.26
C PHE A 618 12.50 -23.34 30.12
N VAL A 619 13.64 -23.79 30.67
CA VAL A 619 14.56 -22.97 31.46
C VAL A 619 15.19 -21.87 30.60
N LEU A 620 15.53 -22.16 29.34
CA LEU A 620 15.94 -21.15 28.37
C LEU A 620 14.83 -20.13 28.09
N GLN A 621 13.57 -20.57 27.98
CA GLN A 621 12.43 -19.67 27.77
C GLN A 621 12.14 -18.77 28.97
N MET A 622 12.37 -19.26 30.20
CA MET A 622 12.40 -18.43 31.42
C MET A 622 13.56 -17.42 31.42
N GLY A 623 14.45 -17.51 30.44
CA GLY A 623 15.58 -16.63 30.14
C GLY A 623 16.80 -16.86 31.01
N ALA A 624 17.06 -18.11 31.37
CA ALA A 624 18.43 -18.54 31.64
C ALA A 624 19.30 -18.26 30.40
N ALA A 625 20.57 -17.89 30.61
CA ALA A 625 21.56 -17.62 29.55
C ALA A 625 21.30 -16.41 28.61
N GLY A 626 20.39 -15.47 28.95
CA GLY A 626 20.29 -14.18 28.27
C GLY A 626 19.63 -14.19 26.88
N VAL A 627 18.91 -15.26 26.52
CA VAL A 627 18.17 -15.39 25.26
C VAL A 627 16.93 -14.45 25.27
N PRO A 628 16.61 -13.74 24.17
CA PRO A 628 15.47 -12.83 24.12
C PRO A 628 14.16 -13.54 24.50
N ARG A 629 13.43 -12.93 25.44
CA ARG A 629 12.17 -13.45 25.99
C ARG A 629 10.99 -12.77 25.29
N GLY A 630 10.16 -13.56 24.62
CA GLY A 630 8.84 -13.11 24.18
C GLY A 630 8.43 -13.61 22.81
N ILE A 631 7.12 -13.62 22.58
CA ILE A 631 6.53 -13.78 21.25
C ILE A 631 7.14 -12.70 20.35
N LYS A 632 7.75 -13.13 19.24
CA LYS A 632 8.24 -12.21 18.20
C LYS A 632 7.02 -11.61 17.49
N LYS A 633 7.09 -10.33 17.12
CA LYS A 633 6.05 -9.71 16.30
C LYS A 633 6.03 -10.41 14.93
N GLY A 634 4.94 -11.12 14.61
CA GLY A 634 4.77 -11.89 13.36
C GLY A 634 4.16 -11.10 12.20
N LEU A 635 3.88 -9.81 12.40
CA LEU A 635 3.21 -8.88 11.47
C LEU A 635 4.15 -7.85 10.78
N PRO A 636 5.21 -8.22 10.05
CA PRO A 636 6.13 -7.27 9.43
C PRO A 636 5.46 -6.40 8.37
N VAL A 637 4.41 -6.84 7.66
CA VAL A 637 3.73 -5.98 6.68
C VAL A 637 2.78 -5.03 7.41
N SER A 638 1.84 -5.56 8.19
CA SER A 638 0.83 -4.79 8.89
C SER A 638 1.46 -3.80 9.88
N SER A 639 2.57 -4.15 10.53
CA SER A 639 3.26 -3.23 11.47
C SER A 639 3.82 -1.98 10.80
N ILE A 640 4.28 -2.06 9.54
CA ILE A 640 4.73 -0.88 8.77
C ILE A 640 3.57 0.12 8.62
N PHE A 641 2.38 -0.39 8.29
CA PHE A 641 1.20 0.45 8.07
C PHE A 641 0.57 0.91 9.39
N VAL A 642 0.52 0.07 10.43
CA VAL A 642 0.11 0.49 11.78
C VAL A 642 1.01 1.63 12.26
N GLU A 643 2.32 1.54 12.05
CA GLU A 643 3.24 2.62 12.41
C GLU A 643 2.99 3.90 11.61
N LYS A 644 2.69 3.80 10.30
CA LYS A 644 2.28 4.93 9.45
C LYS A 644 1.10 5.69 10.08
N TYR A 645 0.03 4.99 10.44
CA TYR A 645 -1.19 5.63 10.95
C TYR A 645 -1.04 6.10 12.40
N LEU A 646 -0.39 5.32 13.27
CA LEU A 646 -0.15 5.71 14.67
C LEU A 646 0.83 6.89 14.80
N LYS A 647 1.91 6.91 14.01
CA LYS A 647 2.95 7.95 14.09
C LYS A 647 2.74 9.10 13.10
N ARG A 648 1.73 9.00 12.21
CA ARG A 648 1.47 9.95 11.12
C ARG A 648 2.71 10.21 10.27
N THR A 649 3.45 9.15 9.97
CA THR A 649 4.66 9.19 9.14
C THR A 649 4.38 8.57 7.77
N GLU A 650 5.07 9.00 6.73
CA GLU A 650 4.99 8.31 5.44
C GLU A 650 5.56 6.88 5.54
N VAL A 651 5.00 5.95 4.78
CA VAL A 651 5.55 4.60 4.66
C VAL A 651 6.91 4.70 3.97
N PRO A 652 8.00 4.26 4.61
CA PRO A 652 9.29 4.22 3.94
C PRO A 652 9.27 3.06 2.94
N TRP A 653 9.01 3.36 1.66
CA TRP A 653 9.20 2.41 0.57
C TRP A 653 10.70 2.15 0.40
N THR A 654 11.27 1.25 1.19
CA THR A 654 12.67 0.81 1.07
C THR A 654 12.73 -0.51 0.30
N PRO A 655 13.84 -0.83 -0.38
CA PRO A 655 14.00 -2.14 -1.01
C PRO A 655 13.75 -3.30 -0.04
N LYS A 656 14.15 -3.13 1.23
CA LYS A 656 13.87 -4.10 2.31
C LYS A 656 12.37 -4.29 2.55
N ASN A 657 11.62 -3.20 2.71
CA ASN A 657 10.17 -3.29 2.95
C ASN A 657 9.43 -3.88 1.74
N ILE A 658 9.87 -3.58 0.52
CA ILE A 658 9.32 -4.19 -0.69
C ILE A 658 9.61 -5.69 -0.71
N HIS A 659 10.84 -6.10 -0.40
CA HIS A 659 11.19 -7.52 -0.28
C HIS A 659 10.36 -8.24 0.80
N ASP A 660 10.20 -7.64 1.97
CA ASP A 660 9.39 -8.22 3.07
C ASP A 660 7.91 -8.36 2.65
N ILE A 661 7.36 -7.40 1.91
CA ILE A 661 6.01 -7.47 1.33
C ILE A 661 5.93 -8.60 0.28
N VAL A 662 6.87 -8.65 -0.66
CA VAL A 662 6.86 -9.61 -1.77
C VAL A 662 7.05 -11.04 -1.26
N SER A 663 7.99 -11.27 -0.34
CA SER A 663 8.24 -12.59 0.25
C SER A 663 7.00 -13.16 0.94
N ARG A 664 6.19 -12.30 1.57
CA ARG A 664 4.91 -12.66 2.21
C ARG A 664 3.72 -12.64 1.28
N SER A 665 3.85 -12.07 0.09
CA SER A 665 2.83 -12.14 -0.95
C SER A 665 2.84 -13.44 -1.74
N GLY A 666 3.78 -14.34 -1.41
CA GLY A 666 3.96 -15.61 -2.08
C GLY A 666 2.88 -16.61 -1.75
N PHE A 667 1.63 -16.27 -2.07
CA PHE A 667 0.49 -17.14 -2.00
C PHE A 667 -0.01 -17.45 -3.41
N GLU A 668 -0.21 -18.72 -3.72
CA GLU A 668 -0.97 -19.18 -4.88
C GLU A 668 -2.44 -19.24 -4.51
N THR A 669 -3.28 -18.62 -5.34
CA THR A 669 -4.74 -18.79 -5.27
C THR A 669 -5.10 -20.06 -6.05
N LYS A 670 -5.53 -21.13 -5.37
CA LYS A 670 -6.13 -22.29 -6.04
C LYS A 670 -7.61 -22.38 -5.70
N GLY A 671 -8.45 -22.22 -6.72
CA GLY A 671 -9.91 -22.25 -6.62
C GLY A 671 -10.58 -21.42 -7.71
N GLU A 672 -11.74 -21.86 -8.20
CA GLU A 672 -12.53 -21.09 -9.16
C GLU A 672 -13.15 -19.87 -8.46
N LEU A 673 -12.80 -18.66 -8.93
CA LEU A 673 -13.35 -17.35 -8.49
C LEU A 673 -14.89 -17.29 -8.42
N GLY A 674 -15.59 -18.22 -9.08
CA GLY A 674 -17.06 -18.30 -9.10
C GLY A 674 -17.71 -19.02 -7.91
N LYS A 675 -16.97 -19.69 -7.02
CA LYS A 675 -17.55 -20.52 -5.93
C LYS A 675 -17.31 -20.01 -4.51
N GLY A 676 -16.72 -18.82 -4.33
CA GLY A 676 -16.56 -18.19 -3.01
C GLY A 676 -15.50 -18.84 -2.09
N ASN A 677 -14.75 -19.83 -2.57
CA ASN A 677 -13.67 -20.47 -1.81
C ASN A 677 -12.32 -20.06 -2.41
N LEU A 678 -11.69 -19.02 -1.84
CA LEU A 678 -10.30 -18.69 -2.15
C LEU A 678 -9.40 -19.38 -1.13
N LEU A 679 -8.71 -20.42 -1.55
CA LEU A 679 -7.63 -21.02 -0.75
C LEU A 679 -6.32 -20.31 -1.12
N LEU A 680 -5.73 -19.58 -0.16
CA LEU A 680 -4.38 -19.05 -0.27
C LEU A 680 -3.40 -20.08 0.32
N TRP A 681 -2.49 -20.58 -0.51
CA TRP A 681 -1.41 -21.46 -0.06
C TRP A 681 -0.07 -20.77 -0.18
N GLN A 682 0.75 -20.82 0.86
CA GLN A 682 2.09 -20.26 0.85
C GLN A 682 2.98 -21.07 -0.10
N ILE A 683 3.61 -20.39 -1.05
CA ILE A 683 4.53 -20.95 -2.05
C ILE A 683 5.89 -21.17 -1.39
N ASP A 684 6.53 -22.30 -1.69
CA ASP A 684 7.89 -22.60 -1.24
C ASP A 684 8.91 -21.57 -1.79
N GLU A 685 9.95 -21.24 -1.00
CA GLU A 685 10.99 -20.25 -1.36
C GLU A 685 11.67 -20.51 -2.72
N LYS A 686 11.60 -21.75 -3.24
CA LYS A 686 12.21 -22.14 -4.52
C LYS A 686 11.41 -21.70 -5.75
N ASP A 687 10.11 -21.47 -5.59
CA ASP A 687 9.18 -21.08 -6.66
C ASP A 687 8.88 -19.57 -6.67
N GLN A 688 9.51 -18.80 -5.76
CA GLN A 688 9.36 -17.35 -5.61
C GLN A 688 9.86 -16.53 -6.82
N LYS A 689 10.64 -17.11 -7.74
CA LYS A 689 11.19 -16.41 -8.91
C LYS A 689 10.14 -15.96 -9.93
N ASP A 690 8.98 -16.61 -9.99
CA ASP A 690 7.87 -16.16 -10.86
C ASP A 690 6.95 -15.13 -10.19
N ILE A 691 7.08 -14.91 -8.87
CA ILE A 691 6.31 -13.95 -8.08
C ILE A 691 6.80 -12.51 -8.30
N GLU A 692 8.04 -12.33 -8.77
CA GLU A 692 8.59 -11.06 -9.26
C GLU A 692 7.73 -10.40 -10.35
N LYS A 693 6.80 -11.15 -10.97
CA LYS A 693 5.86 -10.66 -11.99
C LYS A 693 4.53 -10.14 -11.43
N LYS A 694 4.22 -10.31 -10.14
CA LYS A 694 3.01 -9.71 -9.51
C LYS A 694 3.27 -8.24 -9.19
N ARG A 695 2.31 -7.36 -9.53
CA ARG A 695 2.42 -5.92 -9.25
C ARG A 695 2.57 -5.72 -7.74
N ALA A 696 3.52 -4.89 -7.30
CA ALA A 696 3.84 -4.70 -5.87
C ALA A 696 2.62 -4.34 -4.99
N LEU A 697 1.61 -3.68 -5.58
CA LEU A 697 0.33 -3.38 -4.93
C LEU A 697 -0.53 -4.62 -4.67
N GLU A 698 -0.67 -5.51 -5.66
CA GLU A 698 -1.41 -6.78 -5.50
C GLU A 698 -0.74 -7.67 -4.47
N ALA A 699 0.59 -7.71 -4.52
CA ALA A 699 1.42 -8.41 -3.54
C ALA A 699 1.18 -7.86 -2.12
N ALA A 700 1.16 -6.53 -1.96
CA ALA A 700 0.85 -5.89 -0.69
C ALA A 700 -0.57 -6.21 -0.20
N SER A 701 -1.57 -6.19 -1.08
CA SER A 701 -2.96 -6.55 -0.73
C SER A 701 -3.07 -7.98 -0.20
N LEU A 702 -2.43 -8.94 -0.89
CA LEU A 702 -2.44 -10.35 -0.47
C LEU A 702 -1.71 -10.55 0.86
N ALA A 703 -0.53 -9.92 1.02
CA ALA A 703 0.24 -10.02 2.25
C ALA A 703 -0.50 -9.41 3.46
N LEU A 704 -1.14 -8.24 3.27
CA LEU A 704 -1.99 -7.63 4.31
C LEU A 704 -3.15 -8.54 4.68
N ASN A 705 -3.82 -9.15 3.70
CA ASN A 705 -4.95 -10.05 3.94
C ASN A 705 -4.52 -11.32 4.69
N ALA A 706 -3.34 -11.87 4.37
CA ALA A 706 -2.80 -13.05 5.05
C ALA A 706 -2.48 -12.79 6.54
N GLU A 707 -2.10 -11.56 6.89
CA GLU A 707 -1.79 -11.17 8.27
C GLU A 707 -3.03 -10.85 9.13
N VAL A 708 -4.23 -10.79 8.54
CA VAL A 708 -5.48 -10.43 9.25
C VAL A 708 -5.76 -11.38 10.42
N ALA A 709 -5.57 -12.69 10.21
CA ALA A 709 -5.86 -13.69 11.23
C ALA A 709 -4.95 -13.53 12.46
N GLU A 710 -3.66 -13.26 12.27
CA GLU A 710 -2.73 -12.97 13.38
C GLU A 710 -3.06 -11.65 14.07
N MET A 711 -3.42 -10.63 13.26
CA MET A 711 -3.68 -9.29 13.76
C MET A 711 -4.96 -9.22 14.60
N ALA A 712 -6.02 -9.91 14.17
CA ALA A 712 -7.30 -9.98 14.88
C ALA A 712 -7.31 -11.03 16.01
N PHE A 713 -6.28 -11.88 16.11
CA PHE A 713 -6.24 -12.96 17.09
C PHE A 713 -6.37 -12.44 18.55
N PRO A 714 -7.32 -12.95 19.36
CA PRO A 714 -7.55 -12.51 20.74
C PRO A 714 -6.46 -12.87 21.76
N TRP A 715 -5.24 -12.33 21.61
CA TRP A 715 -4.09 -12.62 22.48
C TRP A 715 -4.34 -12.39 23.98
N LEU A 716 -5.14 -11.38 24.34
CA LEU A 716 -5.53 -11.13 25.74
C LEU A 716 -6.44 -12.21 26.31
N THR A 717 -7.33 -12.77 25.50
CA THR A 717 -8.19 -13.89 25.89
C THR A 717 -7.33 -15.13 26.06
N LEU A 718 -6.44 -15.43 25.11
CA LEU A 718 -5.53 -16.57 25.20
C LEU A 718 -4.61 -16.47 26.42
N HIS A 719 -4.06 -15.28 26.70
CA HIS A 719 -3.27 -15.00 27.90
C HIS A 719 -4.02 -15.42 29.18
N LYS A 720 -5.28 -15.01 29.34
CA LYS A 720 -6.11 -15.38 30.49
C LYS A 720 -6.37 -16.88 30.53
N SER A 721 -6.70 -17.48 29.39
CA SER A 721 -7.00 -18.92 29.32
C SER A 721 -5.80 -19.77 29.74
N CYS A 722 -4.62 -19.44 29.21
CA CYS A 722 -3.36 -20.09 29.59
C CYS A 722 -3.05 -19.91 31.10
N TRP A 723 -3.35 -18.74 31.65
CA TRP A 723 -3.15 -18.49 33.08
C TRP A 723 -4.10 -19.29 33.98
N GLU A 724 -5.39 -19.39 33.61
CA GLU A 724 -6.36 -20.21 34.34
C GLU A 724 -6.04 -21.71 34.25
N MET A 725 -5.60 -22.18 33.08
CA MET A 725 -5.13 -23.57 32.95
C MET A 725 -3.95 -23.85 33.89
N MET A 726 -2.96 -22.96 33.96
CA MET A 726 -1.83 -23.14 34.88
C MET A 726 -2.25 -23.16 36.35
N LYS A 727 -3.26 -22.36 36.75
CA LYS A 727 -3.84 -22.45 38.11
C LYS A 727 -4.44 -23.82 38.36
N LEU A 728 -5.21 -24.36 37.42
CA LEU A 728 -5.82 -25.68 37.57
C LEU A 728 -4.76 -26.79 37.65
N VAL A 729 -3.72 -26.72 36.82
CA VAL A 729 -2.57 -27.63 36.88
C VAL A 729 -1.90 -27.54 38.26
N LYS A 730 -1.68 -26.33 38.77
CA LYS A 730 -1.11 -26.11 40.11
C LYS A 730 -1.99 -26.73 41.19
N GLU A 731 -3.30 -26.53 41.14
CA GLU A 731 -4.25 -27.00 42.14
C GLU A 731 -4.27 -28.53 42.19
N LYS A 732 -4.38 -29.20 41.04
CA LYS A 732 -4.36 -30.66 40.97
C LYS A 732 -3.04 -31.27 41.46
N ASN A 733 -1.93 -30.64 41.12
CA ASN A 733 -0.60 -31.14 41.48
C ASN A 733 -0.12 -30.67 42.87
N HIS A 734 -0.87 -29.79 43.55
CA HIS A 734 -0.38 -29.05 44.72
C HIS A 734 0.12 -29.97 45.83
N GLN A 735 -0.67 -30.97 46.21
CA GLN A 735 -0.33 -31.89 47.29
C GLN A 735 1.00 -32.62 47.02
N ARG A 736 1.18 -33.10 45.78
CA ARG A 736 2.38 -33.86 45.40
C ARG A 736 3.60 -32.95 45.20
N LEU A 737 3.41 -31.76 44.62
CA LEU A 737 4.47 -30.76 44.50
C LEU A 737 4.98 -30.32 45.88
N SER A 738 4.08 -30.11 46.85
CA SER A 738 4.46 -29.75 48.21
C SER A 738 5.18 -30.86 48.97
N GLN A 739 4.93 -32.13 48.65
CA GLN A 739 5.70 -33.25 49.21
C GLN A 739 7.13 -33.31 48.66
N ILE A 740 7.32 -32.98 47.38
CA ILE A 740 8.63 -33.11 46.70
C ILE A 740 9.50 -31.86 46.93
N PHE A 741 8.93 -30.67 46.78
CA PHE A 741 9.66 -29.40 46.79
C PHE A 741 9.41 -28.56 48.06
N GLY A 742 8.55 -29.04 48.97
CA GLY A 742 8.13 -28.31 50.17
C GLY A 742 6.91 -27.40 49.94
N SER A 743 6.24 -27.01 51.03
CA SER A 743 5.02 -26.17 50.97
C SER A 743 5.25 -24.76 50.41
N GLY A 744 6.50 -24.27 50.43
CA GLY A 744 6.92 -22.98 49.89
C GLY A 744 7.49 -23.01 48.47
N TYR A 745 7.21 -24.03 47.66
CA TYR A 745 7.77 -24.16 46.30
C TYR A 745 7.37 -23.01 45.34
N LEU A 746 6.34 -22.22 45.69
CA LEU A 746 5.97 -20.96 45.06
C LEU A 746 5.88 -19.86 46.13
N ASN A 747 6.69 -18.81 45.98
CA ASN A 747 6.75 -17.68 46.89
C ASN A 747 5.74 -16.58 46.54
N ASP A 748 5.32 -16.49 45.28
CA ASP A 748 4.41 -15.45 44.79
C ASP A 748 3.57 -15.94 43.61
N LYS A 749 2.41 -15.30 43.38
CA LYS A 749 1.54 -15.56 42.22
C LYS A 749 2.26 -15.36 40.89
N SER A 750 3.27 -14.48 40.82
CA SER A 750 4.09 -14.31 39.62
C SER A 750 4.86 -15.57 39.22
N GLN A 751 5.09 -16.48 40.17
CA GLN A 751 5.81 -17.74 39.94
C GLN A 751 4.89 -18.87 39.46
N MET A 752 3.59 -18.60 39.23
CA MET A 752 2.65 -19.62 38.74
C MET A 752 3.19 -20.45 37.58
N PRO A 753 3.90 -19.88 36.58
CA PRO A 753 4.43 -20.70 35.50
C PRO A 753 5.51 -21.71 35.89
N PHE A 754 6.20 -21.52 37.01
CA PHE A 754 7.26 -22.42 37.48
C PHE A 754 6.73 -23.82 37.83
N VAL A 755 5.42 -23.96 38.05
CA VAL A 755 4.73 -25.24 38.20
C VAL A 755 5.08 -26.20 37.06
N ILE A 756 5.17 -25.68 35.83
CA ILE A 756 5.50 -26.46 34.64
C ILE A 756 6.97 -26.92 34.70
N GLY A 757 7.88 -26.05 35.13
CA GLY A 757 9.27 -26.41 35.36
C GLY A 757 9.44 -27.50 36.42
N TYR A 758 8.68 -27.45 37.52
CA TYR A 758 8.69 -28.49 38.54
C TYR A 758 8.16 -29.84 38.01
N ILE A 759 7.12 -29.82 37.18
CA ILE A 759 6.62 -31.03 36.50
C ILE A 759 7.75 -31.61 35.62
N PHE A 760 8.39 -30.79 34.78
CA PHE A 760 9.48 -31.25 33.92
C PHE A 760 10.69 -31.79 34.70
N MET A 761 11.10 -31.12 35.80
CA MET A 761 12.17 -31.59 36.70
C MET A 761 11.90 -33.01 37.22
N THR A 762 10.68 -33.31 37.66
CA THR A 762 10.33 -34.67 38.11
C THR A 762 10.23 -35.68 36.97
N THR A 763 9.85 -35.23 35.77
CA THR A 763 9.72 -36.08 34.58
C THR A 763 11.10 -36.55 34.09
N CYS A 764 12.11 -35.67 34.13
CA CYS A 764 13.47 -36.00 33.74
C CYS A 764 14.37 -36.51 34.89
N GLY A 765 13.89 -36.47 36.15
CA GLY A 765 14.63 -36.95 37.32
C GLY A 765 15.66 -35.95 37.87
N GLU A 766 15.52 -34.66 37.57
CA GLU A 766 16.41 -33.58 38.06
C GLU A 766 15.82 -32.83 39.27
N CYS A 767 14.77 -33.36 39.89
CA CYS A 767 14.24 -32.80 41.13
C CYS A 767 15.10 -33.22 42.35
N PRO A 768 14.96 -32.53 43.50
CA PRO A 768 15.62 -32.94 44.75
C PRO A 768 15.34 -34.40 45.08
N GLY A 769 16.39 -35.18 45.33
CA GLY A 769 16.29 -36.63 45.56
C GLY A 769 16.28 -37.50 44.29
N HIS A 770 16.46 -36.90 43.10
CA HIS A 770 16.53 -37.60 41.80
C HIS A 770 15.31 -38.48 41.49
N LEU A 771 14.13 -38.11 42.01
CA LEU A 771 12.90 -38.84 41.75
C LEU A 771 12.48 -38.65 40.30
N ARG A 772 12.39 -39.75 39.54
CA ARG A 772 11.87 -39.76 38.18
C ARG A 772 10.46 -40.35 38.15
N THR A 773 9.45 -39.54 37.86
CA THR A 773 8.05 -39.97 37.75
C THR A 773 7.28 -39.21 36.67
N MET A 774 6.29 -39.88 36.06
CA MET A 774 5.33 -39.28 35.13
C MET A 774 4.03 -38.82 35.80
N ASP A 775 3.87 -39.05 37.11
CA ASP A 775 2.58 -38.84 37.80
C ASP A 775 2.11 -37.38 37.73
N LEU A 776 3.02 -36.43 37.96
CA LEU A 776 2.70 -35.00 37.88
C LEU A 776 2.33 -34.59 36.44
N MET A 777 2.98 -35.18 35.45
CA MET A 777 2.66 -34.92 34.04
C MET A 777 1.29 -35.49 33.65
N LYS A 778 0.93 -36.68 34.14
CA LYS A 778 -0.41 -37.25 33.96
C LYS A 778 -1.50 -36.41 34.64
N GLN A 779 -1.28 -35.95 35.87
CA GLN A 779 -2.20 -35.04 36.57
C GLN A 779 -2.33 -33.69 35.85
N ALA A 780 -1.24 -33.17 35.29
CA ALA A 780 -1.27 -31.99 34.44
C ALA A 780 -2.10 -32.23 33.16
N ALA A 781 -1.97 -33.40 32.53
CA ALA A 781 -2.80 -33.78 31.39
C ALA A 781 -4.30 -33.82 31.74
N GLU A 782 -4.65 -34.38 32.89
CA GLU A 782 -6.03 -34.40 33.39
C GLU A 782 -6.57 -32.98 33.66
N ALA A 783 -5.73 -32.08 34.18
CA ALA A 783 -6.10 -30.67 34.36
C ALA A 783 -6.35 -29.99 33.01
N VAL A 784 -5.48 -30.20 32.02
CA VAL A 784 -5.66 -29.64 30.67
C VAL A 784 -6.91 -30.20 30.00
N LYS A 785 -7.16 -31.51 30.11
CA LYS A 785 -8.39 -32.15 29.60
C LYS A 785 -9.64 -31.58 30.26
N GLU A 786 -9.65 -31.45 31.58
CA GLU A 786 -10.75 -30.83 32.31
C GLU A 786 -10.99 -29.38 31.89
N TYR A 787 -9.92 -28.61 31.70
CA TYR A 787 -10.00 -27.22 31.25
C TYR A 787 -10.67 -27.10 29.87
N VAL A 788 -10.19 -27.89 28.90
CA VAL A 788 -10.71 -27.86 27.52
C VAL A 788 -12.15 -28.38 27.46
N THR A 789 -12.46 -29.49 28.15
CA THR A 789 -13.81 -30.09 28.15
C THR A 789 -14.88 -29.21 28.81
N ARG A 790 -14.48 -28.23 29.65
CA ARG A 790 -15.37 -27.17 30.16
C ARG A 790 -15.72 -26.10 29.13
N GLY A 791 -15.28 -26.24 27.88
CA GLY A 791 -15.52 -25.28 26.80
C GLY A 791 -14.58 -24.07 26.84
N SER A 792 -13.41 -24.22 27.47
CA SER A 792 -12.40 -23.14 27.53
C SER A 792 -11.26 -23.30 26.52
N GLY A 793 -11.34 -24.30 25.63
CA GLY A 793 -10.31 -24.61 24.63
C GLY A 793 -10.45 -23.90 23.28
N ASP A 794 -11.58 -23.23 23.03
CA ASP A 794 -11.96 -22.66 21.74
C ASP A 794 -12.54 -21.23 21.86
N LEU A 795 -12.21 -20.53 22.95
CA LEU A 795 -12.74 -19.19 23.25
C LEU A 795 -12.24 -18.15 22.25
N CYS A 796 -10.96 -18.23 21.86
CA CYS A 796 -10.36 -17.31 20.91
C CYS A 796 -10.90 -17.56 19.50
N VAL A 797 -11.04 -18.83 19.11
CA VAL A 797 -11.65 -19.21 17.82
C VAL A 797 -13.11 -18.76 17.73
N LYS A 798 -13.90 -18.94 18.79
CA LYS A 798 -15.29 -18.43 18.86
C LYS A 798 -15.35 -16.91 18.74
N LEU A 799 -14.49 -16.20 19.46
CA LEU A 799 -14.46 -14.73 19.42
C LEU A 799 -14.02 -14.22 18.04
N LEU A 800 -13.09 -14.89 17.36
CA LEU A 800 -12.75 -14.60 15.96
C LEU A 800 -13.96 -14.75 15.04
N ALA A 801 -14.72 -15.84 15.19
CA ALA A 801 -15.93 -16.06 14.40
C ALA A 801 -17.00 -14.99 14.66
N GLU A 802 -17.19 -14.56 15.92
CA GLU A 802 -18.08 -13.43 16.27
C GLU A 802 -17.65 -12.10 15.64
N MET A 803 -16.34 -11.91 15.44
CA MET A 803 -15.78 -10.76 14.73
C MET A 803 -15.82 -10.91 13.19
N GLY A 804 -16.31 -12.04 12.68
CA GLY A 804 -16.44 -12.31 11.24
C GLY A 804 -15.29 -13.12 10.61
N HIS A 805 -14.35 -13.61 11.42
CA HIS A 805 -13.20 -14.40 10.99
C HIS A 805 -13.45 -15.89 11.23
N ASN A 806 -14.05 -16.58 10.26
CA ASN A 806 -14.32 -18.01 10.37
C ASN A 806 -13.03 -18.82 10.18
N VAL A 807 -12.70 -19.67 11.16
CA VAL A 807 -11.54 -20.56 11.12
C VAL A 807 -12.00 -22.01 10.97
N GLN A 808 -11.41 -22.73 10.03
CA GLN A 808 -11.59 -24.18 9.88
C GLN A 808 -10.21 -24.86 9.93
N PHE A 809 -10.06 -25.84 10.81
CA PHE A 809 -8.90 -26.72 10.81
C PHE A 809 -9.19 -27.85 9.83
N VAL A 810 -8.31 -28.04 8.83
CA VAL A 810 -8.46 -29.08 7.83
C VAL A 810 -7.24 -29.99 7.87
N ASN A 811 -7.46 -31.31 7.80
CA ASN A 811 -6.38 -32.28 7.76
C ASN A 811 -5.80 -32.36 6.33
N GLU A 812 -4.47 -32.35 6.17
CA GLU A 812 -3.81 -32.37 4.85
C GLU A 812 -4.29 -33.56 3.98
N GLU A 813 -4.56 -34.71 4.61
CA GLU A 813 -5.04 -35.91 3.91
C GLU A 813 -6.48 -35.76 3.36
N GLU A 814 -7.32 -34.91 3.95
CA GLU A 814 -8.68 -34.63 3.46
C GLU A 814 -8.67 -33.58 2.33
N LEU A 815 -7.73 -32.63 2.38
CA LEU A 815 -7.53 -31.64 1.32
C LEU A 815 -7.05 -32.26 0.01
N VAL A 816 -6.17 -33.27 0.09
CA VAL A 816 -5.71 -34.01 -1.09
C VAL A 816 -6.84 -34.87 -1.68
N LYS A 817 -7.75 -35.40 -0.85
CA LYS A 817 -8.89 -36.23 -1.30
C LYS A 817 -10.06 -35.42 -1.87
N ASN A 818 -10.30 -34.20 -1.40
CA ASN A 818 -11.37 -33.35 -1.91
C ASN A 818 -10.95 -32.55 -3.17
N ASN A 819 -9.66 -32.53 -3.50
CA ASN A 819 -9.11 -31.85 -4.67
C ASN A 819 -8.52 -32.81 -5.74
N ALA A 820 -8.65 -34.12 -5.54
CA ALA A 820 -8.41 -35.17 -6.54
C ALA A 820 -9.76 -35.68 -7.06
#